data_AF-A0A6Q2ZFK6-F1
#
_entry.id   AF-A0A6Q2ZFK6-F1
#
_cell.length_a   1.000
_cell.length_b   1.000
_cell.length_c   1.000
_cell.angle_alpha   90.00
_cell.angle_beta   90.00
_cell.angle_gamma   90.00
#
_symmetry.space_group_name_H-M   'P 1'
#
loop_
_entity.id
_entity.type
_entity.pdbx_description
1 polymer ?
#
loop_
_entity_poly.entity_id
_entity_poly.type
_entity_poly.pdbx_seq_one_letter_code
_entity_poly.pdbx_strand_id
1 'polypeptide(L)'
;MDPLKTFPANRGVSLRIQEWVEEMQKDLITLTDMASGVQDLIQIFQNYRNYYRVEYNDANGLVANAAKNIEKLLEKRSEALKKLASAAEEFQMQHHWKNDLEPEDIHYYYAKENLDLNYTDKRKANRLYPEFKEDEQFRRLISYNTTAVHIPTDIYEGSTIMLNELNWTDALEDVFRKNKEEDPSLLWQVFGSATGLARYFPASPWMDSQKVPKKLDLYDVRRRPWYIQGAASPKDMLILVDASGSVSGLTHNLIRNSVNEMLETLSDDDYVNVVFFNKTAGNVACFENLVQANVRNKKYLKEAVDHNIFAQSTTNYKEGFELAFKQLSTVGSGAFCNKIIMLFTDGGEERAQEIFQKYNSKKEVRIFTFSVGQHNYDKEPIQWMACTNKGYYYEIPSIGAIRINTQEYLDVLGRPMVKADKKAKVVQWTNVYLDALELGLVITGTLPVFNKTNTKQILGVMAIDVSLDDIKRLTPRFTFGPNGYYFAIDPNGYVLLHPNLCPKNPNIQEPVTLDFLDAELENDVKVEIRTNMINGETSNRTVHTLVKSQDEVNREMMENKLSNDWVPLMTKTWICALLALVLPHYSLHYIHATIGDTITQAKCNLQADMFKEYGYTLIAPREYCKDLKPSKNNTEFLMDFNKYIDRKTPNDPLCEKLRSTLVHTLLLESFLFRNGVLAGFVATDGGITRIYPESAGLDWTEDPETYESGFYKRSLDNDLYIFTPTSYQEDNNSTEQSVLVSRAVNLEIEGVTLKPAGTDSFATGTESVCQCQSSTPFGGGGLGGRVLPNEHNRIGRFFGVIDPSLMKKLVDMSLFTLKKTYDYQSVCDPKSKNKESAAGLRSVYVPTIADILNVGWLASAAKNICVADIEVEIPDKESCITEQTQYFFDNDNKSFSGTLECENCSRLFHAEKLGKTNLVFIIVDNKLSCLSCDDEPLTQAEQESSGPDPCELAKKPRYRKGPKLCFDNNTGVSHLWDTTLCTTK
;
A
#
# COMPACT_ATOMS: atom_id res chain seq x y z
N MET A 1 -31.89 39.73 -59.04
CA MET A 1 -30.60 39.90 -59.74
C MET A 1 -29.79 40.79 -58.81
N ASP A 2 -28.83 40.32 -58.02
CA ASP A 2 -27.81 39.31 -58.27
C ASP A 2 -27.67 38.28 -57.13
N PRO A 3 -27.11 37.09 -57.40
CA PRO A 3 -27.31 35.89 -56.62
C PRO A 3 -26.12 35.54 -55.70
N LEU A 4 -26.43 34.79 -54.64
CA LEU A 4 -25.62 33.70 -54.09
C LEU A 4 -24.09 33.89 -54.08
N LYS A 5 -23.55 34.45 -52.99
CA LYS A 5 -22.27 33.98 -52.44
C LYS A 5 -22.54 33.13 -51.20
N THR A 6 -23.18 31.98 -51.44
CA THR A 6 -22.94 30.79 -50.64
C THR A 6 -21.44 30.49 -50.70
N PHE A 7 -20.74 30.56 -49.57
CA PHE A 7 -19.41 29.97 -49.43
C PHE A 7 -19.50 28.48 -49.83
N PRO A 8 -18.79 28.03 -50.88
CA PRO A 8 -18.72 26.62 -51.19
C PRO A 8 -17.31 26.13 -50.80
N ALA A 9 -17.05 25.78 -49.54
CA ALA A 9 -15.80 25.06 -49.19
C ALA A 9 -15.71 24.55 -47.73
N ASN A 10 -16.66 23.74 -47.23
CA ASN A 10 -16.32 22.87 -46.07
C ASN A 10 -15.32 21.78 -46.46
N ARG A 11 -15.19 21.44 -47.76
CA ARG A 11 -14.17 20.50 -48.25
C ARG A 11 -12.78 21.13 -48.43
N GLY A 12 -12.68 22.38 -48.88
CA GLY A 12 -11.40 23.00 -49.22
C GLY A 12 -10.51 23.36 -48.02
N VAL A 13 -11.12 23.80 -46.91
CA VAL A 13 -10.38 24.10 -45.66
C VAL A 13 -9.95 22.81 -44.97
N SER A 14 -10.84 21.80 -44.90
CA SER A 14 -10.53 20.48 -44.35
C SER A 14 -9.36 19.80 -45.09
N LEU A 15 -9.39 19.80 -46.43
CA LEU A 15 -8.29 19.27 -47.24
C LEU A 15 -6.97 20.00 -47.00
N ARG A 16 -7.00 21.32 -46.82
CA ARG A 16 -5.80 22.12 -46.57
C ARG A 16 -5.20 21.86 -45.18
N ILE A 17 -6.04 21.60 -44.17
CA ILE A 17 -5.56 21.23 -42.83
C ILE A 17 -4.92 19.85 -42.87
N GLN A 18 -5.51 18.91 -43.60
CA GLN A 18 -4.94 17.57 -43.80
C GLN A 18 -3.57 17.65 -44.48
N GLU A 19 -3.42 18.44 -45.55
CA GLU A 19 -2.12 18.67 -46.22
C GLU A 19 -1.06 19.23 -45.27
N TRP A 20 -1.41 20.22 -44.44
CA TRP A 20 -0.52 20.80 -43.44
C TRP A 20 -0.08 19.80 -42.37
N VAL A 21 -1.02 18.98 -41.90
CA VAL A 21 -0.75 17.95 -40.88
C VAL A 21 0.17 16.87 -41.45
N GLU A 22 -0.03 16.45 -42.69
CA GLU A 22 0.85 15.48 -43.36
C GLU A 22 2.27 16.02 -43.55
N GLU A 23 2.42 17.29 -43.94
CA GLU A 23 3.73 17.95 -44.09
C GLU A 23 4.44 18.07 -42.73
N MET A 24 3.75 18.59 -41.72
CA MET A 24 4.30 18.74 -40.37
C MET A 24 4.70 17.40 -39.75
N GLN A 25 3.87 16.37 -39.90
CA GLN A 25 4.19 15.03 -39.42
C GLN A 25 5.44 14.48 -40.11
N LYS A 26 5.58 14.69 -41.42
CA LYS A 26 6.75 14.23 -42.18
C LYS A 26 8.02 14.92 -41.71
N ASP A 27 7.96 16.22 -41.46
CA ASP A 27 9.11 17.01 -40.99
C ASP A 27 9.55 16.58 -39.59
N LEU A 28 8.60 16.43 -38.66
CA LEU A 28 8.88 15.96 -37.29
C LEU A 28 9.56 14.58 -37.29
N ILE A 29 9.00 13.63 -38.04
CA ILE A 29 9.54 12.27 -38.10
C ILE A 29 10.93 12.26 -38.75
N THR A 30 11.12 13.03 -39.82
CA THR A 30 12.43 13.10 -40.51
C THR A 30 13.49 13.68 -39.59
N LEU A 31 13.15 14.72 -38.82
CA LEU A 31 14.05 15.31 -37.83
C LEU A 31 14.40 14.29 -36.73
N THR A 32 13.39 13.64 -36.14
CA THR A 32 13.62 12.65 -35.08
C THR A 32 14.41 11.46 -35.58
N ASP A 33 14.15 10.94 -36.79
CA ASP A 33 14.91 9.81 -37.37
C ASP A 33 16.38 10.17 -37.65
N MET A 34 16.65 11.39 -38.13
CA MET A 34 18.02 11.86 -38.34
C MET A 34 18.79 12.02 -37.03
N ALA A 35 18.10 12.45 -35.96
CA ALA A 35 18.73 12.77 -34.68
C ALA A 35 18.89 11.56 -33.74
N SER A 36 17.87 10.71 -33.66
CA SER A 36 17.83 9.56 -32.74
C SER A 36 18.69 8.38 -33.19
N GLY A 37 19.01 8.28 -34.49
CA GLY A 37 19.87 7.21 -35.00
C GLY A 37 19.31 5.80 -34.84
N VAL A 38 17.99 5.63 -34.76
CA VAL A 38 17.31 4.32 -34.56
C VAL A 38 17.81 3.26 -35.55
N GLN A 39 17.96 3.62 -36.84
CA GLN A 39 18.42 2.71 -37.88
C GLN A 39 19.88 2.26 -37.66
N ASP A 40 20.73 3.16 -37.17
CA ASP A 40 22.13 2.86 -36.87
C ASP A 40 22.20 1.85 -35.71
N LEU A 41 21.34 2.01 -34.68
CA LEU A 41 21.24 1.03 -33.58
C LEU A 41 20.75 -0.34 -34.06
N ILE A 42 19.72 -0.40 -34.91
CA ILE A 42 19.24 -1.68 -35.47
C ILE A 42 20.38 -2.41 -36.20
N GLN A 43 21.17 -1.68 -37.00
CA GLN A 43 22.33 -2.25 -37.69
C GLN A 43 23.42 -2.72 -36.71
N ILE A 44 23.68 -1.97 -35.64
CA ILE A 44 24.64 -2.38 -34.60
C ILE A 44 24.18 -3.69 -33.94
N PHE A 45 22.92 -3.80 -33.52
CA PHE A 45 22.40 -5.04 -32.95
C PHE A 45 22.55 -6.22 -33.91
N GLN A 46 22.31 -6.02 -35.21
CA GLN A 46 22.49 -7.06 -36.23
C GLN A 46 23.97 -7.46 -36.41
N ASN A 47 24.89 -6.50 -36.41
CA ASN A 47 26.32 -6.74 -36.60
C ASN A 47 26.97 -7.52 -35.44
N TYR A 48 26.51 -7.26 -34.21
CA TYR A 48 27.06 -7.86 -32.99
C TYR A 48 26.33 -9.15 -32.53
N ARG A 49 25.61 -9.80 -33.44
CA ARG A 49 24.83 -11.04 -33.17
C ARG A 49 25.63 -12.17 -32.51
N ASN A 50 26.94 -12.23 -32.71
CA ASN A 50 27.78 -13.28 -32.12
C ASN A 50 27.92 -13.18 -30.58
N TYR A 51 27.55 -12.04 -29.99
CA TYR A 51 27.74 -11.77 -28.55
C TYR A 51 26.48 -12.01 -27.71
N TYR A 52 25.35 -12.33 -28.33
CA TYR A 52 24.10 -12.61 -27.64
C TYR A 52 23.28 -13.69 -28.33
N ARG A 53 22.34 -14.29 -27.60
CA ARG A 53 21.35 -15.25 -28.10
C ARG A 53 19.95 -14.79 -27.74
N VAL A 54 18.99 -15.16 -28.58
CA VAL A 54 17.57 -14.90 -28.30
C VAL A 54 17.01 -16.14 -27.61
N GLU A 55 16.50 -15.95 -26.39
CA GLU A 55 15.87 -17.01 -25.59
C GLU A 55 14.39 -16.69 -25.40
N TYR A 56 13.60 -17.73 -25.08
CA TYR A 56 12.16 -17.65 -24.91
C TYR A 56 11.78 -17.61 -23.43
N ASN A 57 10.94 -16.65 -23.05
CA ASN A 57 10.32 -16.57 -21.74
C ASN A 57 9.12 -17.52 -21.68
N ASP A 58 9.33 -18.75 -21.21
CA ASP A 58 8.22 -19.64 -20.86
C ASP A 58 7.55 -19.16 -19.58
N ALA A 59 6.52 -18.31 -19.75
CA ALA A 59 5.74 -17.74 -18.65
C ALA A 59 5.22 -18.81 -17.69
N ASN A 60 4.81 -19.97 -18.21
CA ASN A 60 4.32 -21.06 -17.40
C ASN A 60 5.41 -21.60 -16.48
N GLY A 61 6.59 -21.89 -17.03
CA GLY A 61 7.76 -22.33 -16.28
C GLY A 61 8.25 -21.28 -15.28
N LEU A 62 8.25 -20.00 -15.66
CA LEU A 62 8.66 -18.89 -14.81
C LEU A 62 7.78 -18.77 -13.57
N VAL A 63 6.45 -18.77 -13.73
CA VAL A 63 5.52 -18.72 -12.60
C VAL A 63 5.62 -19.98 -11.74
N ALA A 64 5.81 -21.17 -12.35
CA ALA A 64 6.06 -22.42 -11.62
C ALA A 64 7.22 -22.32 -10.64
N ASN A 65 8.34 -21.81 -11.17
CA ASN A 65 9.60 -21.75 -10.44
C ASN A 65 9.51 -20.71 -9.33
N ALA A 66 8.94 -19.54 -9.62
CA ALA A 66 8.71 -18.49 -8.63
C ALA A 66 7.78 -18.98 -7.51
N ALA A 67 6.63 -19.59 -7.86
CA ALA A 67 5.69 -20.13 -6.88
C ALA A 67 6.34 -21.19 -5.98
N LYS A 68 7.10 -22.13 -6.56
CA LYS A 68 7.82 -23.17 -5.81
C LYS A 68 8.91 -22.60 -4.90
N ASN A 69 9.60 -21.54 -5.31
CA ASN A 69 10.61 -20.90 -4.48
C ASN A 69 9.97 -20.17 -3.30
N ILE A 70 8.87 -19.46 -3.52
CA ILE A 70 8.09 -18.80 -2.46
C ILE A 70 7.50 -19.85 -1.51
N GLU A 71 6.98 -20.96 -2.03
CA GLU A 71 6.54 -22.10 -1.23
C GLU A 71 7.61 -22.59 -0.28
N LYS A 72 8.78 -22.89 -0.82
CA LYS A 72 9.90 -23.42 -0.05
C LYS A 72 10.39 -22.43 1.01
N LEU A 73 10.39 -21.12 0.69
CA LEU A 73 10.71 -20.07 1.66
C LEU A 73 9.72 -20.12 2.83
N LEU A 74 8.43 -20.10 2.54
CA LEU A 74 7.41 -20.00 3.56
C LEU A 74 7.20 -21.32 4.33
N GLU A 75 7.45 -22.47 3.71
CA GLU A 75 7.48 -23.78 4.37
C GLU A 75 8.59 -23.86 5.41
N LYS A 76 9.82 -23.42 5.08
CA LYS A 76 10.92 -23.32 6.05
C LYS A 76 10.57 -22.43 7.25
N ARG A 77 9.91 -21.29 7.01
CA ARG A 77 9.42 -20.41 8.09
C ARG A 77 8.34 -21.09 8.93
N SER A 78 7.43 -21.83 8.29
CA SER A 78 6.40 -22.62 8.96
C SER A 78 7.00 -23.68 9.89
N GLU A 79 8.06 -24.36 9.46
CA GLU A 79 8.77 -25.36 10.28
C GLU A 79 9.42 -24.71 11.52
N ALA A 80 10.09 -23.57 11.36
CA ALA A 80 10.67 -22.81 12.46
C ALA A 80 9.60 -22.37 13.48
N LEU A 81 8.44 -21.88 13.01
CA LEU A 81 7.29 -21.54 13.85
C LEU A 81 6.76 -22.73 14.65
N LYS A 82 6.64 -23.91 14.01
CA LYS A 82 6.16 -25.13 14.69
C LYS A 82 7.13 -25.61 15.76
N LYS A 83 8.44 -25.50 15.53
CA LYS A 83 9.48 -25.78 16.54
C LYS A 83 9.32 -24.85 17.74
N LEU A 84 9.21 -23.54 17.50
CA LEU A 84 9.02 -22.52 18.55
C LEU A 84 7.75 -22.73 19.37
N ALA A 85 6.61 -22.92 18.71
CA ALA A 85 5.34 -23.12 19.40
C ALA A 85 5.37 -24.40 20.26
N SER A 86 5.94 -25.49 19.74
CA SER A 86 6.05 -26.74 20.50
C SER A 86 6.96 -26.58 21.73
N ALA A 87 8.08 -25.88 21.58
CA ALA A 87 9.00 -25.60 22.69
C ALA A 87 8.36 -24.70 23.75
N ALA A 88 7.63 -23.65 23.36
CA ALA A 88 6.94 -22.76 24.29
C ALA A 88 5.90 -23.49 25.15
N GLU A 89 5.14 -24.41 24.55
CA GLU A 89 4.17 -25.23 25.29
C GLU A 89 4.83 -26.18 26.29
N GLU A 90 6.01 -26.70 25.94
CA GLU A 90 6.78 -27.58 26.82
C GLU A 90 7.41 -26.81 27.98
N PHE A 91 8.05 -25.66 27.70
CA PHE A 91 8.66 -24.82 28.75
C PHE A 91 7.62 -24.32 29.74
N GLN A 92 6.46 -23.85 29.26
CA GLN A 92 5.42 -23.40 30.17
C GLN A 92 4.76 -24.56 30.95
N MET A 93 4.71 -25.77 30.39
CA MET A 93 4.25 -26.95 31.13
C MET A 93 5.21 -27.32 32.28
N GLN A 94 6.51 -27.10 32.10
CA GLN A 94 7.54 -27.37 33.12
C GLN A 94 7.68 -26.24 34.16
N HIS A 95 7.18 -25.04 33.84
CA HIS A 95 7.25 -23.88 34.71
C HIS A 95 6.40 -24.05 35.97
N HIS A 96 6.96 -23.62 37.10
CA HIS A 96 6.26 -23.60 38.39
C HIS A 96 5.98 -22.15 38.77
N TRP A 97 4.70 -21.84 38.99
CA TRP A 97 4.28 -20.50 39.37
C TRP A 97 4.86 -20.09 40.72
N LYS A 98 5.56 -18.95 40.77
CA LYS A 98 6.16 -18.38 41.97
C LYS A 98 5.54 -17.03 42.28
N ASN A 99 5.08 -16.82 43.52
CA ASN A 99 4.46 -15.55 43.95
C ASN A 99 5.47 -14.59 44.59
N ASP A 100 6.64 -15.09 44.93
CA ASP A 100 7.72 -14.47 45.68
C ASP A 100 8.90 -14.05 44.78
N LEU A 101 8.67 -13.94 43.47
CA LEU A 101 9.66 -13.42 42.54
C LEU A 101 9.80 -11.91 42.71
N GLU A 102 11.01 -11.45 42.97
CA GLU A 102 11.35 -10.04 42.96
C GLU A 102 11.89 -9.65 41.57
N PRO A 103 11.73 -8.38 41.13
CA PRO A 103 12.28 -7.92 39.86
C PRO A 103 13.78 -8.15 39.69
N GLU A 104 14.54 -8.20 40.79
CA GLU A 104 15.98 -8.45 40.82
C GLU A 104 16.38 -9.88 40.42
N ASP A 105 15.46 -10.85 40.52
CA ASP A 105 15.74 -12.26 40.24
C ASP A 105 15.76 -12.59 38.73
N ILE A 106 15.27 -11.67 37.89
CA ILE A 106 15.04 -11.91 36.46
C ILE A 106 15.90 -10.97 35.62
N HIS A 107 16.85 -11.53 34.87
CA HIS A 107 17.71 -10.77 33.98
C HIS A 107 17.20 -10.79 32.54
N TYR A 108 16.92 -9.62 31.96
CA TYR A 108 16.50 -9.51 30.55
C TYR A 108 16.85 -8.15 29.95
N TYR A 109 16.91 -8.07 28.61
CA TYR A 109 17.07 -6.80 27.91
C TYR A 109 15.70 -6.15 27.66
N TYR A 110 15.56 -4.91 28.13
CA TYR A 110 14.35 -4.10 27.92
C TYR A 110 14.49 -3.27 26.65
N ALA A 111 13.58 -3.49 25.70
CA ALA A 111 13.64 -2.85 24.40
C ALA A 111 13.57 -1.32 24.46
N LYS A 112 12.87 -0.75 25.45
CA LYS A 112 12.69 0.70 25.61
C LYS A 112 13.75 1.36 26.51
N GLU A 113 14.80 0.62 26.87
CA GLU A 113 15.90 1.16 27.67
C GLU A 113 16.65 2.25 26.90
N ASN A 114 16.97 3.36 27.57
CA ASN A 114 17.76 4.43 26.96
C ASN A 114 19.26 4.09 27.04
N LEU A 115 19.89 3.88 25.88
CA LEU A 115 21.30 3.51 25.76
C LEU A 115 22.26 4.72 25.78
N ASP A 116 21.76 5.96 25.61
CA ASP A 116 22.57 7.18 25.45
C ASP A 116 23.11 7.78 26.76
N LEU A 117 22.92 7.11 27.88
CA LEU A 117 23.23 7.71 29.17
C LEU A 117 24.63 7.30 29.65
N ASN A 118 25.53 8.27 29.57
CA ASN A 118 26.72 8.45 30.42
C ASN A 118 26.37 8.58 31.94
N TYR A 119 25.17 8.14 32.35
CA TYR A 119 24.73 8.02 33.74
C TYR A 119 25.01 6.61 34.23
N THR A 120 26.20 6.40 34.77
CA THR A 120 26.59 5.22 35.52
C THR A 120 25.74 4.98 36.78
N ASP A 121 24.94 5.96 37.22
CA ASP A 121 24.13 5.89 38.45
C ASP A 121 22.73 5.27 38.33
N LYS A 122 22.29 4.81 37.14
CA LYS A 122 20.92 4.25 36.95
C LYS A 122 20.84 2.94 36.15
N ARG A 123 21.92 2.18 36.04
CA ARG A 123 21.81 0.82 35.47
C ARG A 123 21.09 -0.07 36.48
N LYS A 124 19.85 -0.47 36.16
CA LYS A 124 19.12 -1.42 37.00
C LYS A 124 19.85 -2.78 36.93
N ALA A 125 20.13 -3.38 38.09
CA ALA A 125 20.91 -4.62 38.17
C ALA A 125 20.27 -5.82 37.44
N ASN A 126 18.96 -5.79 37.23
CA ASN A 126 18.18 -6.81 36.54
C ASN A 126 18.15 -6.64 35.01
N ARG A 127 18.84 -5.63 34.44
CA ARG A 127 18.84 -5.36 33.00
C ARG A 127 20.11 -5.85 32.33
N LEU A 128 19.94 -6.50 31.18
CA LEU A 128 21.05 -6.81 30.28
C LEU A 128 21.38 -5.58 29.42
N TYR A 129 22.65 -5.36 29.14
CA TYR A 129 23.12 -4.29 28.26
C TYR A 129 23.95 -4.92 27.13
N PRO A 130 23.30 -5.44 26.08
CA PRO A 130 24.00 -6.10 24.98
C PRO A 130 24.78 -5.12 24.11
N GLU A 131 25.84 -5.60 23.47
CA GLU A 131 26.54 -4.86 22.42
C GLU A 131 25.74 -4.95 21.12
N PHE A 132 25.47 -3.79 20.53
CA PHE A 132 24.77 -3.66 19.26
C PHE A 132 25.73 -3.43 18.11
N LYS A 133 25.44 -4.07 16.97
CA LYS A 133 26.14 -3.88 15.71
C LYS A 133 25.12 -3.54 14.63
N GLU A 134 25.49 -2.69 13.69
CA GLU A 134 24.65 -2.44 12.52
C GLU A 134 24.59 -3.70 11.67
N ASP A 135 23.36 -4.06 11.28
CA ASP A 135 23.10 -5.20 10.40
C ASP A 135 22.33 -4.75 9.17
N GLU A 136 22.78 -5.22 8.02
CA GLU A 136 22.25 -4.83 6.71
C GLU A 136 20.87 -5.43 6.42
N GLN A 137 20.59 -6.63 6.94
CA GLN A 137 19.31 -7.30 6.76
C GLN A 137 18.20 -6.56 7.52
N PHE A 138 18.51 -6.11 8.74
CA PHE A 138 17.56 -5.42 9.61
C PHE A 138 17.63 -3.88 9.48
N ARG A 139 18.63 -3.34 8.77
CA ARG A 139 18.88 -1.90 8.57
C ARG A 139 18.92 -1.11 9.89
N ARG A 140 19.38 -1.76 10.97
CA ARG A 140 19.43 -1.20 12.32
C ARG A 140 20.44 -1.88 13.22
N LEU A 141 20.61 -1.32 14.41
CA LEU A 141 21.44 -1.84 15.49
C LEU A 141 20.82 -3.08 16.11
N ILE A 142 21.50 -4.23 16.03
CA ILE A 142 21.02 -5.50 16.57
C ILE A 142 22.09 -6.23 17.39
N SER A 143 21.64 -7.15 18.24
CA SER A 143 22.48 -8.06 19.00
C SER A 143 21.95 -9.49 18.88
N TYR A 144 22.77 -10.38 18.32
CA TYR A 144 22.46 -11.81 18.20
C TYR A 144 22.68 -12.60 19.50
N ASN A 145 23.20 -11.95 20.55
CA ASN A 145 23.54 -12.63 21.80
C ASN A 145 22.31 -12.90 22.67
N THR A 146 21.34 -11.98 22.68
CA THR A 146 20.19 -12.01 23.59
C THR A 146 18.89 -11.70 22.84
N THR A 147 17.76 -12.01 23.47
CA THR A 147 16.42 -11.52 23.08
C THR A 147 16.11 -10.13 23.66
N ALA A 148 15.21 -9.39 23.01
CA ALA A 148 14.65 -8.15 23.54
C ALA A 148 13.21 -8.36 24.00
N VAL A 149 12.82 -7.64 25.06
CA VAL A 149 11.45 -7.68 25.58
C VAL A 149 10.80 -6.30 25.49
N HIS A 150 9.64 -6.27 24.85
CA HIS A 150 8.73 -5.15 24.83
C HIS A 150 7.58 -5.38 25.81
N ILE A 151 7.29 -4.36 26.61
CA ILE A 151 6.14 -4.31 27.51
C ILE A 151 5.35 -3.03 27.19
N PRO A 152 4.03 -3.10 26.94
CA PRO A 152 3.18 -1.94 26.74
C PRO A 152 3.27 -0.95 27.92
N THR A 153 3.19 0.34 27.62
CA THR A 153 3.46 1.41 28.60
C THR A 153 2.45 1.46 29.77
N ASP A 154 1.25 0.90 29.58
CA ASP A 154 0.20 0.77 30.60
C ASP A 154 0.33 -0.46 31.50
N ILE A 155 1.22 -1.39 31.18
CA ILE A 155 1.40 -2.62 31.95
C ILE A 155 2.61 -2.49 32.87
N TYR A 156 2.40 -2.74 34.16
CA TYR A 156 3.48 -2.68 35.15
C TYR A 156 4.38 -3.92 35.08
N GLU A 157 5.66 -3.70 34.80
CA GLU A 157 6.68 -4.75 34.63
C GLU A 157 6.95 -5.59 35.89
N GLY A 158 6.75 -5.02 37.08
CA GLY A 158 6.99 -5.70 38.37
C GLY A 158 5.80 -6.52 38.87
N SER A 159 4.74 -6.65 38.08
CA SER A 159 3.60 -7.51 38.43
C SER A 159 4.04 -8.97 38.49
N THR A 160 3.57 -9.74 39.47
CA THR A 160 3.87 -11.18 39.60
C THR A 160 3.53 -11.97 38.33
N ILE A 161 2.49 -11.56 37.60
CA ILE A 161 2.12 -12.17 36.32
C ILE A 161 3.21 -11.93 35.27
N MET A 162 3.70 -10.69 35.18
CA MET A 162 4.73 -10.31 34.22
C MET A 162 6.09 -10.95 34.54
N LEU A 163 6.45 -11.02 35.83
CA LEU A 163 7.68 -11.67 36.28
C LEU A 163 7.66 -13.18 35.96
N ASN A 164 6.55 -13.86 36.19
CA ASN A 164 6.43 -15.27 35.79
C ASN A 164 6.53 -15.45 34.26
N GLU A 165 5.89 -14.57 33.48
CA GLU A 165 6.01 -14.60 32.01
C GLU A 165 7.45 -14.40 31.54
N LEU A 166 8.16 -13.41 32.08
CA LEU A 166 9.58 -13.18 31.77
C LEU A 166 10.45 -14.39 32.12
N ASN A 167 10.15 -15.08 33.22
CA ASN A 167 10.95 -16.22 33.68
C ASN A 167 10.85 -17.42 32.72
N TRP A 168 9.64 -17.88 32.39
CA TRP A 168 9.49 -19.07 31.53
C TRP A 168 9.82 -18.79 30.06
N THR A 169 9.53 -17.57 29.59
CA THR A 169 9.83 -17.20 28.18
C THR A 169 11.33 -17.06 27.91
N ASP A 170 12.18 -17.07 28.93
CA ASP A 170 13.63 -16.98 28.79
C ASP A 170 14.24 -18.17 28.06
N ALA A 171 13.69 -19.36 28.29
CA ALA A 171 14.10 -20.58 27.60
C ALA A 171 13.90 -20.54 26.07
N LEU A 172 13.09 -19.61 25.55
CA LEU A 172 12.87 -19.45 24.10
C LEU A 172 14.11 -18.90 23.37
N GLU A 173 15.01 -18.21 24.07
CA GLU A 173 16.22 -17.63 23.47
C GLU A 173 17.06 -18.67 22.73
N ASP A 174 17.26 -19.85 23.34
CA ASP A 174 18.03 -20.93 22.72
C ASP A 174 17.39 -21.47 21.44
N VAL A 175 16.06 -21.47 21.38
CA VAL A 175 15.32 -21.92 20.19
C VAL A 175 15.37 -20.86 19.10
N PHE A 176 15.23 -19.57 19.46
CA PHE A 176 15.37 -18.46 18.51
C PHE A 176 16.76 -18.44 17.87
N ARG A 177 17.81 -18.66 18.67
CA ARG A 177 19.20 -18.71 18.20
C ARG A 177 19.41 -19.88 17.23
N LYS A 178 18.97 -21.09 17.59
CA LYS A 178 19.04 -22.27 16.72
C LYS A 178 18.34 -22.07 15.37
N ASN A 179 17.17 -21.45 15.37
CA ASN A 179 16.45 -21.17 14.12
C ASN A 179 17.24 -20.21 13.21
N LYS A 180 17.90 -19.19 13.76
CA LYS A 180 18.73 -18.25 12.99
C LYS A 180 20.04 -18.88 12.52
N GLU A 181 20.61 -19.81 13.28
CA GLU A 181 21.76 -20.62 12.86
C GLU A 181 21.42 -21.58 11.73
N GLU A 182 20.24 -22.21 11.78
CA GLU A 182 19.73 -23.07 10.70
C GLU A 182 19.38 -22.28 9.43
N ASP A 183 18.81 -21.08 9.58
CA ASP A 183 18.48 -20.19 8.47
C ASP A 183 18.91 -18.73 8.72
N PRO A 184 20.08 -18.32 8.17
CA PRO A 184 20.58 -16.95 8.30
C PRO A 184 19.67 -15.89 7.67
N SER A 185 18.77 -16.25 6.75
CA SER A 185 17.86 -15.30 6.09
C SER A 185 16.62 -14.96 6.93
N LEU A 186 16.46 -15.58 8.11
CA LEU A 186 15.30 -15.36 8.98
C LEU A 186 15.32 -13.95 9.57
N LEU A 187 14.18 -13.25 9.49
CA LEU A 187 13.97 -11.90 10.05
C LEU A 187 13.54 -12.00 11.53
N TRP A 188 12.66 -11.12 12.00
CA TRP A 188 12.19 -11.12 13.38
C TRP A 188 11.46 -12.42 13.72
N GLN A 189 11.85 -13.00 14.85
CA GLN A 189 11.09 -14.05 15.52
C GLN A 189 10.48 -13.45 16.77
N VAL A 190 9.17 -13.58 16.95
CA VAL A 190 8.43 -12.91 18.04
C VAL A 190 7.51 -13.89 18.74
N PHE A 191 7.53 -13.87 20.06
CA PHE A 191 6.46 -14.43 20.89
C PHE A 191 5.65 -13.28 21.49
N GLY A 192 4.38 -13.16 21.11
CA GLY A 192 3.43 -12.28 21.78
C GLY A 192 2.64 -13.05 22.82
N SER A 193 2.79 -12.70 24.10
CA SER A 193 2.05 -13.29 25.21
C SER A 193 0.64 -12.70 25.32
N ALA A 194 -0.30 -13.50 25.80
CA ALA A 194 -1.65 -13.04 26.15
C ALA A 194 -1.65 -11.95 27.25
N THR A 195 -0.56 -11.86 28.02
CA THR A 195 -0.37 -10.79 29.03
C THR A 195 0.01 -9.44 28.43
N GLY A 196 0.33 -9.37 27.14
CA GLY A 196 0.78 -8.15 26.46
C GLY A 196 2.30 -8.04 26.30
N LEU A 197 3.07 -8.90 26.96
CA LEU A 197 4.53 -9.00 26.77
C LEU A 197 4.86 -9.49 25.35
N ALA A 198 5.83 -8.87 24.68
CA ALA A 198 6.39 -9.38 23.43
C ALA A 198 7.90 -9.60 23.57
N ARG A 199 8.36 -10.83 23.29
CA ARG A 199 9.79 -11.16 23.25
C ARG A 199 10.20 -11.42 21.80
N TYR A 200 11.25 -10.75 21.33
CA TYR A 200 11.72 -10.88 19.95
C TYR A 200 13.24 -11.08 19.84
N PHE A 201 13.65 -11.71 18.74
CA PHE A 201 15.04 -12.01 18.41
C PHE A 201 15.35 -11.64 16.95
N PRO A 202 16.53 -11.08 16.65
CA PRO A 202 17.59 -10.65 17.57
C PRO A 202 17.18 -9.46 18.45
N ALA A 203 17.95 -9.15 19.50
CA ALA A 203 17.66 -7.97 20.31
C ALA A 203 17.97 -6.69 19.55
N SER A 204 17.10 -5.69 19.66
CA SER A 204 17.27 -4.35 19.09
C SER A 204 16.59 -3.33 20.01
N PRO A 205 17.12 -2.11 20.16
CA PRO A 205 16.38 -1.03 20.80
C PRO A 205 15.06 -0.76 20.06
N TRP A 206 14.01 -0.44 20.83
CA TRP A 206 12.66 -0.20 20.32
C TRP A 206 12.59 1.12 19.55
N MET A 207 13.10 2.18 20.17
CA MET A 207 13.19 3.52 19.59
C MET A 207 14.63 3.78 19.17
N ASP A 208 14.84 4.25 17.95
CA ASP A 208 16.13 4.79 17.53
C ASP A 208 16.32 6.16 18.18
N SER A 209 17.13 6.21 19.25
CA SER A 209 17.34 7.43 20.03
C SER A 209 17.98 8.56 19.21
N GLN A 210 18.54 8.23 18.03
CA GLN A 210 19.11 9.21 17.10
C GLN A 210 18.07 9.90 16.20
N LYS A 211 16.87 9.33 16.01
CA LYS A 211 15.92 9.80 14.98
C LYS A 211 14.66 10.49 15.50
N VAL A 212 14.21 10.24 16.74
CA VAL A 212 12.88 10.72 17.17
C VAL A 212 12.88 11.30 18.60
N PRO A 213 12.46 12.57 18.80
CA PRO A 213 12.11 13.06 20.13
C PRO A 213 10.83 12.36 20.64
N LYS A 214 10.88 11.77 21.83
CA LYS A 214 9.76 11.26 22.68
C LYS A 214 8.39 11.05 22.00
N LYS A 215 8.29 10.22 20.96
CA LYS A 215 6.98 9.68 20.53
C LYS A 215 6.53 8.69 21.60
N LEU A 216 5.32 8.87 22.13
CA LEU A 216 4.76 7.95 23.11
C LEU A 216 4.54 6.59 22.44
N ASP A 217 5.14 5.54 22.99
CA ASP A 217 4.93 4.19 22.49
C ASP A 217 3.55 3.65 22.90
N LEU A 218 2.66 3.55 21.91
CA LEU A 218 1.32 3.00 22.01
C LEU A 218 1.23 1.54 21.53
N TYR A 219 2.37 0.89 21.26
CA TYR A 219 2.41 -0.49 20.81
C TYR A 219 1.85 -1.45 21.88
N ASP A 220 0.92 -2.32 21.45
CA ASP A 220 0.48 -3.50 22.18
C ASP A 220 0.45 -4.67 21.21
N VAL A 221 1.08 -5.78 21.60
CA VAL A 221 1.19 -6.98 20.77
C VAL A 221 -0.18 -7.59 20.45
N ARG A 222 -1.13 -7.49 21.38
CA ARG A 222 -2.45 -8.12 21.28
C ARG A 222 -3.35 -7.44 20.26
N ARG A 223 -3.04 -6.19 19.91
CA ARG A 223 -3.74 -5.40 18.89
C ARG A 223 -3.22 -5.64 17.49
N ARG A 224 -2.09 -6.33 17.34
CA ARG A 224 -1.48 -6.49 16.03
C ARG A 224 -2.31 -7.45 15.17
N PRO A 225 -2.52 -7.16 13.88
CA PRO A 225 -3.28 -8.03 12.99
C PRO A 225 -2.79 -9.48 13.03
N TRP A 226 -1.47 -9.68 13.10
CA TRP A 226 -0.86 -11.01 13.23
C TRP A 226 -1.28 -11.75 14.50
N TYR A 227 -1.35 -11.05 15.64
CA TYR A 227 -1.78 -11.65 16.90
C TYR A 227 -3.26 -12.02 16.85
N ILE A 228 -4.11 -11.10 16.39
CA ILE A 228 -5.57 -11.29 16.34
C ILE A 228 -5.94 -12.49 15.46
N GLN A 229 -5.32 -12.59 14.28
CA GLN A 229 -5.54 -13.69 13.34
C GLN A 229 -5.08 -15.03 13.92
N GLY A 230 -3.97 -15.05 14.66
CA GLY A 230 -3.49 -16.26 15.33
C GLY A 230 -4.29 -16.64 16.59
N ALA A 231 -4.92 -15.68 17.27
CA ALA A 231 -5.58 -15.88 18.56
C ALA A 231 -7.01 -16.42 18.44
N ALA A 232 -7.74 -16.08 17.37
CA ALA A 232 -9.12 -16.49 17.19
C ALA A 232 -9.48 -16.73 15.71
N SER A 233 -10.49 -17.59 15.48
CA SER A 233 -11.07 -17.74 14.14
C SER A 233 -11.98 -16.56 13.77
N PRO A 234 -12.22 -16.31 12.47
CA PRO A 234 -13.03 -15.18 12.02
C PRO A 234 -14.41 -15.12 12.66
N LYS A 235 -14.98 -13.91 12.72
CA LYS A 235 -16.23 -13.67 13.45
C LYS A 235 -17.21 -12.77 12.72
N ASP A 236 -18.48 -13.11 12.88
CA ASP A 236 -19.65 -12.31 12.58
C ASP A 236 -20.06 -11.57 13.85
N MET A 237 -19.62 -10.32 13.95
CA MET A 237 -19.79 -9.48 15.13
C MET A 237 -20.88 -8.44 14.93
N LEU A 238 -21.83 -8.38 15.86
CA LEU A 238 -22.80 -7.31 15.91
C LEU A 238 -22.63 -6.48 17.19
N ILE A 239 -22.41 -5.19 17.03
CA ILE A 239 -22.27 -4.26 18.14
C ILE A 239 -23.62 -3.61 18.41
N LEU A 240 -24.16 -3.83 19.60
CA LEU A 240 -25.37 -3.19 20.12
C LEU A 240 -24.98 -2.06 21.07
N VAL A 241 -25.42 -0.86 20.73
CA VAL A 241 -25.16 0.35 21.51
C VAL A 241 -26.46 0.84 22.16
N ASP A 242 -26.47 0.90 23.48
CA ASP A 242 -27.55 1.56 24.21
C ASP A 242 -27.47 3.07 23.96
N ALA A 243 -28.55 3.62 23.40
CA ALA A 243 -28.71 5.05 23.11
C ALA A 243 -29.89 5.64 23.92
N SER A 244 -30.21 5.05 25.07
CA SER A 244 -31.21 5.58 26.00
C SER A 244 -30.76 6.88 26.68
N GLY A 245 -31.68 7.57 27.34
CA GLY A 245 -31.36 8.80 28.07
C GLY A 245 -30.40 8.61 29.25
N SER A 246 -30.30 7.41 29.82
CA SER A 246 -29.46 7.12 31.00
C SER A 246 -27.97 7.23 30.70
N VAL A 247 -27.57 6.82 29.49
CA VAL A 247 -26.16 6.85 29.06
C VAL A 247 -25.67 8.25 28.71
N SER A 248 -26.52 9.27 28.71
CA SER A 248 -26.14 10.63 28.32
C SER A 248 -24.98 11.20 29.17
N GLY A 249 -24.06 11.94 28.53
CA GLY A 249 -22.90 12.53 29.20
C GLY A 249 -21.61 11.70 29.06
N LEU A 250 -20.91 11.45 30.17
CA LEU A 250 -19.60 10.79 30.17
C LEU A 250 -19.68 9.34 29.64
N THR A 251 -20.70 8.61 30.07
CA THR A 251 -20.93 7.22 29.64
C THR A 251 -21.08 7.13 28.13
N HIS A 252 -21.87 8.00 27.51
CA HIS A 252 -22.05 8.07 26.05
C HIS A 252 -20.71 8.20 25.32
N ASN A 253 -19.84 9.10 25.79
CA ASN A 253 -18.52 9.30 25.21
C ASN A 253 -17.61 8.07 25.42
N LEU A 254 -17.68 7.42 26.58
CA LEU A 254 -16.95 6.18 26.84
C LEU A 254 -17.43 5.04 25.94
N ILE A 255 -18.74 4.93 25.69
CA ILE A 255 -19.31 3.92 24.79
C ILE A 255 -18.81 4.16 23.36
N ARG A 256 -18.89 5.39 22.84
CA ARG A 256 -18.37 5.73 21.49
C ARG A 256 -16.89 5.34 21.34
N ASN A 257 -16.06 5.74 22.30
CA ASN A 257 -14.64 5.39 22.31
C ASN A 257 -14.42 3.87 22.41
N SER A 258 -15.24 3.16 23.19
CA SER A 258 -15.14 1.70 23.33
C SER A 258 -15.53 0.97 22.06
N VAL A 259 -16.56 1.43 21.34
CA VAL A 259 -16.95 0.88 20.04
C VAL A 259 -15.88 1.14 19.00
N ASN A 260 -15.30 2.34 18.97
CA ASN A 260 -14.19 2.68 18.06
C ASN A 260 -12.97 1.78 18.31
N GLU A 261 -12.56 1.60 19.57
CA GLU A 261 -11.46 0.69 19.94
C GLU A 261 -11.79 -0.78 19.65
N MET A 262 -13.06 -1.18 19.78
CA MET A 262 -13.51 -2.54 19.45
C MET A 262 -13.42 -2.82 17.95
N LEU A 263 -13.78 -1.84 17.10
CA LEU A 263 -13.63 -1.95 15.65
C LEU A 263 -12.16 -2.14 15.23
N GLU A 264 -11.20 -1.62 16.00
CA GLU A 264 -9.77 -1.86 15.71
C GLU A 264 -9.34 -3.32 15.91
N THR A 265 -10.09 -4.10 16.69
CA THR A 265 -9.79 -5.52 16.93
C THR A 265 -10.27 -6.44 15.80
N LEU A 266 -10.90 -5.87 14.77
CA LEU A 266 -11.44 -6.60 13.63
C LEU A 266 -10.48 -6.62 12.45
N SER A 267 -10.35 -7.81 11.88
CA SER A 267 -9.58 -8.11 10.67
C SER A 267 -10.46 -8.11 9.42
N ASP A 268 -9.86 -8.13 8.24
CA ASP A 268 -10.59 -8.14 6.97
C ASP A 268 -11.41 -9.41 6.73
N ASP A 269 -11.11 -10.51 7.42
CA ASP A 269 -11.91 -11.75 7.36
C ASP A 269 -13.16 -11.69 8.26
N ASP A 270 -13.23 -10.70 9.15
CA ASP A 270 -14.34 -10.49 10.06
C ASP A 270 -15.47 -9.66 9.42
N TYR A 271 -16.68 -9.85 9.93
CA TYR A 271 -17.87 -9.16 9.48
C TYR A 271 -18.48 -8.41 10.64
N VAL A 272 -18.88 -7.16 10.40
CA VAL A 272 -19.41 -6.29 11.43
C VAL A 272 -20.57 -5.43 10.96
N ASN A 273 -21.49 -5.16 11.88
CA ASN A 273 -22.40 -4.03 11.78
C ASN A 273 -22.64 -3.44 13.19
N VAL A 274 -23.07 -2.18 13.24
CA VAL A 274 -23.35 -1.46 14.48
C VAL A 274 -24.81 -1.02 14.49
N VAL A 275 -25.51 -1.45 15.54
CA VAL A 275 -26.92 -1.18 15.78
C VAL A 275 -27.04 -0.39 17.07
N PHE A 276 -27.85 0.66 17.06
CA PHE A 276 -28.23 1.36 18.28
C PHE A 276 -29.67 1.03 18.65
N PHE A 277 -29.98 1.08 19.93
CA PHE A 277 -31.35 0.91 20.41
C PHE A 277 -31.68 1.89 21.53
N ASN A 278 -32.94 2.34 21.52
CA ASN A 278 -33.56 3.08 22.60
C ASN A 278 -34.99 2.54 22.80
N LYS A 279 -36.03 3.31 22.44
CA LYS A 279 -37.40 2.79 22.30
C LYS A 279 -37.54 1.91 21.06
N THR A 280 -36.80 2.24 20.00
CA THR A 280 -36.74 1.50 18.74
C THR A 280 -35.29 1.11 18.45
N ALA A 281 -35.08 0.05 17.67
CA ALA A 281 -33.74 -0.36 17.22
C ALA A 281 -33.51 0.06 15.77
N GLY A 282 -32.29 0.52 15.45
CA GLY A 282 -31.91 0.96 14.11
C GLY A 282 -30.42 0.81 13.83
N ASN A 283 -30.05 0.81 12.55
CA ASN A 283 -28.64 0.76 12.15
C ASN A 283 -28.00 2.14 12.33
N VAL A 284 -26.77 2.17 12.84
CA VAL A 284 -26.01 3.43 13.01
C VAL A 284 -25.58 4.01 11.67
N ALA A 285 -25.26 3.13 10.72
CA ALA A 285 -24.82 3.45 9.37
C ALA A 285 -25.84 3.01 8.31
N CYS A 286 -25.54 3.29 7.04
CA CYS A 286 -26.33 2.87 5.88
C CYS A 286 -26.40 1.35 5.65
N PHE A 287 -25.62 0.56 6.40
CA PHE A 287 -25.52 -0.88 6.21
C PHE A 287 -26.72 -1.62 6.82
N GLU A 288 -27.49 -2.31 5.98
CA GLU A 288 -28.64 -3.11 6.42
C GLU A 288 -28.23 -4.47 7.00
N ASN A 289 -27.10 -5.01 6.54
CA ASN A 289 -26.56 -6.31 6.90
C ASN A 289 -25.12 -6.18 7.40
N LEU A 290 -24.55 -7.28 7.90
CA LEU A 290 -23.13 -7.35 8.20
C LEU A 290 -22.30 -7.04 6.97
N VAL A 291 -21.28 -6.21 7.13
CA VAL A 291 -20.30 -5.87 6.10
C VAL A 291 -18.92 -6.34 6.50
N GLN A 292 -18.05 -6.57 5.52
CA GLN A 292 -16.65 -6.90 5.78
C GLN A 292 -16.00 -5.78 6.59
N ALA A 293 -15.25 -6.13 7.63
CA ALA A 293 -14.55 -5.18 8.51
C ALA A 293 -13.23 -4.67 7.89
N ASN A 294 -13.27 -4.28 6.61
CA ASN A 294 -12.15 -3.66 5.92
C ASN A 294 -11.90 -2.23 6.43
N VAL A 295 -10.71 -1.68 6.14
CA VAL A 295 -10.29 -0.34 6.60
C VAL A 295 -11.35 0.74 6.28
N ARG A 296 -11.95 0.67 5.08
CA ARG A 296 -12.97 1.64 4.61
C ARG A 296 -14.27 1.57 5.41
N ASN A 297 -14.85 0.38 5.53
CA ASN A 297 -16.11 0.16 6.23
C ASN A 297 -15.96 0.44 7.72
N LYS A 298 -14.82 0.07 8.33
CA LYS A 298 -14.50 0.41 9.72
C LYS A 298 -14.43 1.93 9.93
N LYS A 299 -13.74 2.66 9.05
CA LYS A 299 -13.67 4.12 9.11
C LYS A 299 -15.06 4.75 9.03
N TYR A 300 -15.88 4.30 8.08
CA TYR A 300 -17.25 4.78 7.93
C TYR A 300 -18.14 4.48 9.16
N LEU A 301 -18.01 3.28 9.74
CA LEU A 301 -18.70 2.92 10.98
C LEU A 301 -18.27 3.79 12.16
N LYS A 302 -16.96 4.04 12.32
CA LYS A 302 -16.43 4.93 13.39
C LYS A 302 -17.01 6.34 13.26
N GLU A 303 -17.00 6.92 12.06
CA GLU A 303 -17.59 8.24 11.79
C GLU A 303 -19.10 8.26 12.10
N ALA A 304 -19.83 7.21 11.71
CA ALA A 304 -21.26 7.10 12.00
C ALA A 304 -21.55 6.95 13.52
N VAL A 305 -20.71 6.23 14.26
CA VAL A 305 -20.82 6.09 15.74
C VAL A 305 -20.67 7.45 16.43
N ASP A 306 -19.75 8.27 15.96
CA ASP A 306 -19.48 9.60 16.53
C ASP A 306 -20.61 10.60 16.22
N HIS A 307 -21.18 10.54 15.01
CA HIS A 307 -22.15 11.53 14.53
C HIS A 307 -23.62 11.17 14.69
N ASN A 308 -24.00 9.89 14.58
CA ASN A 308 -25.41 9.49 14.48
C ASN A 308 -26.04 8.99 15.79
N ILE A 309 -25.23 8.64 16.80
CA ILE A 309 -25.76 8.10 18.07
C ILE A 309 -26.03 9.24 19.04
N PHE A 310 -27.31 9.50 19.34
CA PHE A 310 -27.75 10.47 20.34
C PHE A 310 -28.54 9.79 21.46
N ALA A 311 -28.12 10.00 22.70
CA ALA A 311 -28.75 9.44 23.89
C ALA A 311 -30.13 10.10 24.14
N GLN A 312 -31.22 9.35 23.88
CA GLN A 312 -32.60 9.83 24.00
C GLN A 312 -33.57 8.69 24.35
N SER A 313 -34.72 9.03 24.95
CA SER A 313 -35.80 8.08 25.25
C SER A 313 -35.46 6.99 26.30
N THR A 314 -36.35 6.00 26.46
CA THR A 314 -36.21 4.86 27.38
C THR A 314 -35.50 3.67 26.72
N THR A 315 -34.95 2.76 27.52
CA THR A 315 -34.26 1.54 27.09
C THR A 315 -35.24 0.40 26.77
N ASN A 316 -35.06 -0.29 25.63
CA ASN A 316 -35.80 -1.51 25.28
C ASN A 316 -34.86 -2.59 24.71
N TYR A 317 -34.43 -3.50 25.59
CA TYR A 317 -33.54 -4.59 25.21
C TYR A 317 -34.16 -5.58 24.23
N LYS A 318 -35.48 -5.78 24.26
CA LYS A 318 -36.15 -6.76 23.40
C LYS A 318 -36.00 -6.39 21.93
N GLU A 319 -36.37 -5.16 21.57
CA GLU A 319 -36.26 -4.65 20.19
C GLU A 319 -34.81 -4.68 19.68
N GLY A 320 -33.85 -4.28 20.53
CA GLY A 320 -32.43 -4.32 20.20
C GLY A 320 -31.96 -5.74 19.84
N PHE A 321 -32.23 -6.72 20.71
CA PHE A 321 -31.82 -8.10 20.47
C PHE A 321 -32.62 -8.77 19.33
N GLU A 322 -33.89 -8.43 19.11
CA GLU A 322 -34.65 -8.95 17.96
C GLU A 322 -34.05 -8.51 16.63
N LEU A 323 -33.70 -7.23 16.49
CA LEU A 323 -33.01 -6.74 15.30
C LEU A 323 -31.63 -7.41 15.15
N ALA A 324 -30.92 -7.61 16.25
CA ALA A 324 -29.62 -8.25 16.27
C ALA A 324 -29.64 -9.67 15.70
N PHE A 325 -30.55 -10.51 16.23
CA PHE A 325 -30.70 -11.88 15.76
C PHE A 325 -31.19 -11.94 14.32
N LYS A 326 -32.05 -11.01 13.91
CA LYS A 326 -32.50 -10.90 12.52
C LYS A 326 -31.31 -10.67 11.58
N GLN A 327 -30.42 -9.73 11.89
CA GLN A 327 -29.23 -9.46 11.06
C GLN A 327 -28.27 -10.65 11.00
N LEU A 328 -27.99 -11.30 12.14
CA LEU A 328 -27.12 -12.50 12.21
C LEU A 328 -27.70 -13.74 11.51
N SER A 329 -29.00 -13.74 11.23
CA SER A 329 -29.70 -14.84 10.53
C SER A 329 -29.76 -14.66 9.01
N THR A 330 -29.33 -13.51 8.48
CA THR A 330 -29.42 -13.20 7.05
C THR A 330 -28.53 -14.13 6.22
N VAL A 331 -29.13 -14.82 5.25
CA VAL A 331 -28.42 -15.77 4.38
C VAL A 331 -27.67 -14.99 3.29
N GLY A 332 -26.36 -15.21 3.18
CA GLY A 332 -25.53 -14.67 2.11
C GLY A 332 -24.56 -13.55 2.50
N SER A 333 -24.60 -13.04 3.75
CA SER A 333 -23.59 -12.11 4.26
C SER A 333 -23.05 -12.57 5.62
N GLY A 334 -21.77 -12.92 5.67
CA GLY A 334 -21.07 -13.32 6.90
C GLY A 334 -19.77 -14.09 6.63
N ALA A 335 -18.92 -14.17 7.65
CA ALA A 335 -17.80 -15.08 7.77
C ALA A 335 -18.26 -16.54 8.03
N PHE A 336 -19.49 -16.74 8.49
CA PHE A 336 -20.09 -18.05 8.80
C PHE A 336 -19.27 -18.87 9.80
N CYS A 337 -18.71 -18.18 10.80
CA CYS A 337 -17.89 -18.79 11.84
C CYS A 337 -18.39 -18.40 13.23
N ASN A 338 -17.62 -17.65 14.02
CA ASN A 338 -18.05 -17.23 15.35
C ASN A 338 -19.15 -16.15 15.25
N LYS A 339 -20.37 -16.46 15.68
CA LYS A 339 -21.46 -15.47 15.76
C LYS A 339 -21.51 -14.85 17.14
N ILE A 340 -21.31 -13.52 17.21
CA ILE A 340 -21.24 -12.81 18.48
C ILE A 340 -22.07 -11.53 18.47
N ILE A 341 -22.70 -11.24 19.60
CA ILE A 341 -23.34 -9.95 19.88
C ILE A 341 -22.60 -9.31 21.05
N MET A 342 -22.22 -8.05 20.93
CA MET A 342 -21.61 -7.27 22.00
C MET A 342 -22.51 -6.10 22.38
N LEU A 343 -22.97 -6.05 23.61
CA LEU A 343 -23.85 -5.01 24.14
C LEU A 343 -23.07 -4.02 24.99
N PHE A 344 -23.13 -2.72 24.66
CA PHE A 344 -22.59 -1.63 25.46
C PHE A 344 -23.73 -0.83 26.11
N THR A 345 -23.77 -0.81 27.44
CA THR A 345 -24.81 -0.13 28.23
C THR A 345 -24.26 0.31 29.60
N ASP A 346 -24.99 1.17 30.31
CA ASP A 346 -24.73 1.52 31.71
C ASP A 346 -25.49 0.64 32.71
N GLY A 347 -26.17 -0.41 32.25
CA GLY A 347 -26.90 -1.34 33.13
C GLY A 347 -28.32 -1.57 32.65
N GLY A 348 -29.06 -2.42 33.34
CA GLY A 348 -30.41 -2.73 32.92
C GLY A 348 -31.20 -3.45 33.97
N GLU A 349 -32.50 -3.18 34.05
CA GLU A 349 -33.42 -3.85 34.97
C GLU A 349 -34.02 -5.12 34.36
N GLU A 350 -34.04 -5.24 33.02
CA GLU A 350 -34.69 -6.35 32.31
C GLU A 350 -33.68 -7.33 31.71
N ARG A 351 -33.96 -8.65 31.82
CA ARG A 351 -33.12 -9.75 31.30
C ARG A 351 -33.42 -10.18 29.86
N ALA A 352 -34.51 -9.71 29.25
CA ALA A 352 -34.95 -10.10 27.89
C ALA A 352 -34.98 -11.63 27.62
N GLN A 353 -35.29 -12.44 28.64
CA GLN A 353 -35.19 -13.90 28.61
C GLN A 353 -36.00 -14.57 27.47
N GLU A 354 -37.17 -14.00 27.15
CA GLU A 354 -38.05 -14.47 26.08
C GLU A 354 -37.34 -14.49 24.70
N ILE A 355 -36.52 -13.47 24.43
CA ILE A 355 -35.80 -13.34 23.16
C ILE A 355 -34.72 -14.41 23.03
N PHE A 356 -33.94 -14.65 24.09
CA PHE A 356 -32.90 -15.68 24.07
C PHE A 356 -33.47 -17.09 23.98
N GLN A 357 -34.62 -17.36 24.59
CA GLN A 357 -35.31 -18.65 24.45
C GLN A 357 -35.83 -18.88 23.03
N LYS A 358 -36.33 -17.82 22.37
CA LYS A 358 -36.84 -17.89 21.00
C LYS A 358 -35.74 -18.02 19.95
N TYR A 359 -34.73 -17.16 19.99
CA TYR A 359 -33.72 -17.06 18.93
C TYR A 359 -32.42 -17.84 19.21
N ASN A 360 -32.03 -18.04 20.48
CA ASN A 360 -30.73 -18.63 20.83
C ASN A 360 -30.85 -19.82 21.81
N SER A 361 -31.89 -20.65 21.68
CA SER A 361 -32.12 -21.82 22.56
C SER A 361 -30.94 -22.80 22.60
N LYS A 362 -30.25 -22.97 21.47
CA LYS A 362 -29.05 -23.83 21.33
C LYS A 362 -27.74 -23.15 21.74
N LYS A 363 -27.76 -21.85 22.04
CA LYS A 363 -26.58 -21.05 22.40
C LYS A 363 -25.50 -21.11 21.30
N GLU A 364 -25.93 -20.92 20.06
CA GLU A 364 -25.04 -20.83 18.89
C GLU A 364 -24.38 -19.45 18.83
N VAL A 365 -25.12 -18.40 19.21
CA VAL A 365 -24.61 -17.02 19.30
C VAL A 365 -24.07 -16.77 20.71
N ARG A 366 -22.87 -16.19 20.82
CA ARG A 366 -22.31 -15.76 22.12
C ARG A 366 -22.65 -14.28 22.36
N ILE A 367 -22.97 -13.95 23.61
CA ILE A 367 -23.36 -12.58 23.97
C ILE A 367 -22.41 -12.04 25.02
N PHE A 368 -21.73 -10.95 24.68
CA PHE A 368 -20.86 -10.21 25.58
C PHE A 368 -21.57 -8.94 26.04
N THR A 369 -21.44 -8.61 27.32
CA THR A 369 -22.06 -7.41 27.89
C THR A 369 -20.99 -6.53 28.55
N PHE A 370 -21.02 -5.24 28.22
CA PHE A 370 -20.10 -4.22 28.69
C PHE A 370 -20.87 -3.20 29.51
N SER A 371 -20.52 -3.10 30.80
CA SER A 371 -21.02 -2.06 31.70
C SER A 371 -20.07 -0.87 31.63
N VAL A 372 -20.54 0.25 31.10
CA VAL A 372 -19.68 1.41 30.79
C VAL A 372 -19.99 2.59 31.70
N GLY A 373 -18.92 3.23 32.18
CA GLY A 373 -18.99 4.41 33.05
C GLY A 373 -19.15 4.06 34.53
N GLN A 374 -19.09 5.10 35.37
CA GLN A 374 -19.42 4.98 36.78
C GLN A 374 -20.90 5.31 36.96
N HIS A 375 -21.68 4.29 37.29
CA HIS A 375 -23.12 4.38 37.47
C HIS A 375 -23.59 3.51 38.64
N ASN A 376 -24.80 3.80 39.12
CA ASN A 376 -25.44 3.06 40.21
C ASN A 376 -26.54 2.11 39.71
N TYR A 377 -26.71 1.97 38.39
CA TYR A 377 -27.66 1.02 37.82
C TYR A 377 -27.27 -0.43 38.09
N ASP A 378 -28.27 -1.31 38.12
CA ASP A 378 -28.08 -2.74 38.37
C ASP A 378 -27.35 -3.41 37.20
N LYS A 379 -26.32 -4.18 37.57
CA LYS A 379 -25.45 -4.94 36.66
C LYS A 379 -25.85 -6.42 36.60
N GLU A 380 -26.64 -6.92 37.54
CA GLU A 380 -27.00 -8.33 37.63
C GLU A 380 -27.71 -8.84 36.35
N PRO A 381 -28.65 -8.09 35.74
CA PRO A 381 -29.33 -8.55 34.53
C PRO A 381 -28.39 -8.71 33.33
N ILE A 382 -27.48 -7.75 33.10
CA ILE A 382 -26.53 -7.81 31.98
C ILE A 382 -25.45 -8.87 32.20
N GLN A 383 -25.03 -9.12 33.44
CA GLN A 383 -24.18 -10.25 33.79
C GLN A 383 -24.89 -11.56 33.47
N TRP A 384 -26.15 -11.71 33.89
CA TRP A 384 -26.96 -12.90 33.60
C TRP A 384 -27.10 -13.18 32.10
N MET A 385 -27.26 -12.13 31.27
CA MET A 385 -27.30 -12.28 29.81
C MET A 385 -26.02 -12.90 29.25
N ALA A 386 -24.85 -12.43 29.69
CA ALA A 386 -23.57 -12.95 29.24
C ALA A 386 -23.36 -14.42 29.65
N CYS A 387 -23.60 -14.74 30.93
CA CYS A 387 -23.41 -16.10 31.46
C CYS A 387 -24.32 -17.12 30.80
N THR A 388 -25.59 -16.75 30.59
CA THR A 388 -26.58 -17.64 30.00
C THR A 388 -26.21 -18.02 28.57
N ASN A 389 -25.57 -17.10 27.83
CA ASN A 389 -25.24 -17.21 26.41
C ASN A 389 -23.75 -17.52 26.15
N LYS A 390 -23.01 -18.07 27.12
CA LYS A 390 -21.58 -18.48 26.95
C LYS A 390 -20.66 -17.36 26.46
N GLY A 391 -20.97 -16.11 26.80
CA GLY A 391 -20.08 -14.98 26.57
C GLY A 391 -19.32 -14.61 27.83
N TYR A 392 -19.07 -13.31 28.00
CA TYR A 392 -18.35 -12.78 29.14
C TYR A 392 -18.83 -11.36 29.48
N TYR A 393 -18.59 -10.95 30.72
CA TYR A 393 -18.96 -9.65 31.25
C TYR A 393 -17.71 -8.80 31.46
N TYR A 394 -17.78 -7.53 31.05
CA TYR A 394 -16.68 -6.57 31.18
C TYR A 394 -17.16 -5.26 31.79
N GLU A 395 -16.32 -4.62 32.60
CA GLU A 395 -16.56 -3.30 33.18
C GLU A 395 -15.57 -2.28 32.63
N ILE A 396 -16.07 -1.17 32.10
CA ILE A 396 -15.25 -0.07 31.55
C ILE A 396 -15.55 1.21 32.35
N PRO A 397 -14.85 1.43 33.48
CA PRO A 397 -15.08 2.61 34.32
C PRO A 397 -14.48 3.90 33.74
N SER A 398 -13.46 3.80 32.89
CA SER A 398 -12.68 4.94 32.40
C SER A 398 -12.02 4.64 31.05
N ILE A 399 -11.48 5.69 30.41
CA ILE A 399 -10.79 5.58 29.11
C ILE A 399 -9.59 4.62 29.17
N GLY A 400 -8.83 4.64 30.25
CA GLY A 400 -7.66 3.75 30.41
C GLY A 400 -8.03 2.26 30.47
N ALA A 401 -9.25 1.93 30.89
CA ALA A 401 -9.76 0.56 30.94
C ALA A 401 -10.32 0.07 29.60
N ILE A 402 -10.65 0.97 28.67
CA ILE A 402 -11.21 0.61 27.35
C ILE A 402 -10.26 -0.35 26.65
N ARG A 403 -8.98 0.04 26.52
CA ARG A 403 -8.01 -0.68 25.69
C ARG A 403 -7.85 -2.15 26.10
N ILE A 404 -7.85 -2.45 27.40
CA ILE A 404 -7.63 -3.81 27.90
C ILE A 404 -8.91 -4.65 27.68
N ASN A 405 -10.06 -4.13 28.12
CA ASN A 405 -11.32 -4.86 28.10
C ASN A 405 -11.87 -5.11 26.71
N THR A 406 -11.60 -4.22 25.74
CA THR A 406 -12.06 -4.43 24.35
C THR A 406 -11.29 -5.51 23.61
N GLN A 407 -10.23 -6.10 24.19
CA GLN A 407 -9.41 -7.14 23.55
C GLN A 407 -9.59 -8.52 24.19
N GLU A 408 -9.92 -8.59 25.48
CA GLU A 408 -10.00 -9.84 26.25
C GLU A 408 -11.04 -10.84 25.72
N TYR A 409 -12.01 -10.40 24.91
CA TYR A 409 -12.99 -11.31 24.32
C TYR A 409 -12.35 -12.36 23.40
N LEU A 410 -11.16 -12.07 22.83
CA LEU A 410 -10.41 -13.01 22.01
C LEU A 410 -10.03 -14.27 22.79
N ASP A 411 -9.75 -14.17 24.09
CA ASP A 411 -9.44 -15.33 24.93
C ASP A 411 -10.64 -16.28 25.05
N VAL A 412 -11.86 -15.74 25.00
CA VAL A 412 -13.10 -16.53 25.03
C VAL A 412 -13.33 -17.20 23.67
N LEU A 413 -13.07 -16.48 22.57
CA LEU A 413 -13.17 -17.00 21.22
C LEU A 413 -12.10 -18.05 20.89
N GLY A 414 -10.91 -17.97 21.50
CA GLY A 414 -9.83 -18.95 21.32
C GLY A 414 -10.09 -20.32 21.98
N ARG A 415 -11.03 -20.44 22.92
CA ARG A 415 -11.26 -21.69 23.69
C ARG A 415 -11.58 -22.93 22.82
N PRO A 416 -12.46 -22.87 21.80
CA PRO A 416 -12.73 -24.02 20.93
C PRO A 416 -11.51 -24.39 20.07
N MET A 417 -10.69 -23.39 19.71
CA MET A 417 -9.44 -23.59 18.97
C MET A 417 -8.41 -24.36 19.82
N VAL A 418 -8.23 -23.96 21.08
CA VAL A 418 -7.38 -24.70 22.05
C VAL A 418 -7.83 -26.15 22.18
N LYS A 419 -9.15 -26.40 22.22
CA LYS A 419 -9.72 -27.76 22.31
C LYS A 419 -9.44 -28.60 21.06
N ALA A 420 -9.36 -27.98 19.89
CA ALA A 420 -9.04 -28.67 18.64
C ALA A 420 -7.54 -29.06 18.55
N ASP A 421 -6.68 -28.47 19.39
CA ASP A 421 -5.26 -28.74 19.55
C ASP A 421 -4.53 -28.90 18.20
N LYS A 422 -4.13 -30.12 17.82
CA LYS A 422 -3.40 -30.39 16.57
C LYS A 422 -4.12 -29.92 15.31
N LYS A 423 -5.46 -29.91 15.28
CA LYS A 423 -6.22 -29.44 14.11
C LYS A 423 -6.18 -27.91 13.97
N ALA A 424 -6.02 -27.19 15.08
CA ALA A 424 -5.99 -25.74 15.11
C ALA A 424 -4.59 -25.15 14.84
N LYS A 425 -3.53 -25.95 14.99
CA LYS A 425 -2.13 -25.53 14.73
C LYS A 425 -1.82 -25.50 13.23
N VAL A 426 -2.47 -24.59 12.53
CA VAL A 426 -2.21 -24.29 11.13
C VAL A 426 -1.55 -22.91 11.07
N VAL A 427 -0.44 -22.79 10.35
CA VAL A 427 0.21 -21.49 10.15
C VAL A 427 -0.69 -20.64 9.26
N GLN A 428 -0.99 -19.44 9.72
CA GLN A 428 -1.73 -18.44 8.96
C GLN A 428 -0.80 -17.30 8.59
N TRP A 429 -1.03 -16.67 7.45
CA TRP A 429 -0.24 -15.53 6.98
C TRP A 429 -1.13 -14.30 6.97
N THR A 430 -0.57 -13.19 7.44
CA THR A 430 -1.28 -11.91 7.48
C THR A 430 -1.34 -11.24 6.11
N ASN A 431 -2.22 -10.24 6.03
CA ASN A 431 -2.12 -9.19 5.01
C ASN A 431 -0.79 -8.43 5.16
N VAL A 432 -0.41 -7.70 4.11
CA VAL A 432 0.78 -6.85 4.12
C VAL A 432 0.58 -5.71 5.12
N TYR A 433 1.58 -5.46 5.97
CA TYR A 433 1.57 -4.33 6.89
C TYR A 433 2.99 -3.77 7.08
N LEU A 434 3.09 -2.57 7.66
CA LEU A 434 4.39 -1.96 7.97
C LEU A 434 4.94 -2.52 9.29
N ASP A 435 6.15 -3.06 9.28
CA ASP A 435 6.81 -3.55 10.49
C ASP A 435 6.96 -2.44 11.55
N ALA A 436 6.74 -2.81 12.81
CA ALA A 436 6.86 -1.92 13.96
C ALA A 436 8.31 -1.46 14.21
N LEU A 437 9.29 -2.24 13.74
CA LEU A 437 10.71 -1.96 13.86
C LEU A 437 11.32 -1.37 12.59
N GLU A 438 10.48 -0.85 11.68
CA GLU A 438 10.87 -0.12 10.46
C GLU A 438 11.61 -0.96 9.40
N LEU A 439 11.42 -2.29 9.38
CA LEU A 439 11.98 -3.15 8.33
C LEU A 439 11.40 -2.85 6.94
N GLY A 440 10.16 -2.35 6.88
CA GLY A 440 9.40 -2.10 5.67
C GLY A 440 8.11 -2.90 5.63
N LEU A 441 7.62 -3.21 4.42
CA LEU A 441 6.42 -4.02 4.23
C LEU A 441 6.72 -5.50 4.46
N VAL A 442 5.95 -6.11 5.36
CA VAL A 442 6.11 -7.51 5.77
C VAL A 442 4.79 -8.26 5.74
N ILE A 443 4.90 -9.58 5.62
CA ILE A 443 3.85 -10.53 5.99
C ILE A 443 4.37 -11.40 7.13
N THR A 444 3.48 -11.83 8.01
CA THR A 444 3.87 -12.57 9.22
C THR A 444 3.15 -13.89 9.27
N GLY A 445 3.92 -14.96 9.40
CA GLY A 445 3.40 -16.30 9.65
C GLY A 445 3.11 -16.43 11.14
N THR A 446 1.90 -16.85 11.50
CA THR A 446 1.46 -16.94 12.89
C THR A 446 1.01 -18.33 13.28
N LEU A 447 1.25 -18.68 14.54
CA LEU A 447 0.83 -19.96 15.11
C LEU A 447 0.47 -19.77 16.59
N PRO A 448 -0.74 -20.18 17.04
CA PRO A 448 -1.11 -20.08 18.44
C PRO A 448 -0.33 -21.07 19.31
N VAL A 449 0.01 -20.63 20.52
CA VAL A 449 0.64 -21.44 21.57
C VAL A 449 -0.41 -21.75 22.63
N PHE A 450 -0.63 -23.02 22.93
CA PHE A 450 -1.70 -23.43 23.84
C PHE A 450 -1.18 -23.72 25.24
N ASN A 451 -1.94 -23.31 26.26
CA ASN A 451 -1.65 -23.77 27.61
C ASN A 451 -2.13 -25.21 27.74
N LYS A 452 -1.18 -26.14 27.94
CA LYS A 452 -1.45 -27.57 28.13
C LYS A 452 -1.68 -27.95 29.59
N THR A 453 -1.44 -27.05 30.53
CA THR A 453 -1.92 -27.20 31.91
C THR A 453 -3.44 -26.98 31.93
N ASN A 454 -4.18 -27.43 32.95
CA ASN A 454 -5.66 -27.56 32.98
C ASN A 454 -6.53 -26.37 32.48
N THR A 455 -5.95 -25.20 32.20
CA THR A 455 -6.59 -24.01 31.63
C THR A 455 -6.73 -24.10 30.10
N LYS A 456 -7.97 -24.02 29.59
CA LYS A 456 -8.28 -24.01 28.14
C LYS A 456 -8.10 -22.62 27.51
N GLN A 457 -6.90 -22.05 27.61
CA GLN A 457 -6.55 -20.72 27.09
C GLN A 457 -5.29 -20.77 26.21
N ILE A 458 -5.14 -19.76 25.36
CA ILE A 458 -3.89 -19.53 24.63
C ILE A 458 -2.87 -18.90 25.58
N LEU A 459 -1.60 -19.27 25.47
CA LEU A 459 -0.50 -18.56 26.13
C LEU A 459 -0.13 -17.29 25.37
N GLY A 460 -0.33 -17.33 24.05
CA GLY A 460 0.07 -16.27 23.14
C GLY A 460 0.14 -16.78 21.71
N VAL A 461 0.76 -15.99 20.84
CA VAL A 461 0.95 -16.28 19.42
C VAL A 461 2.43 -16.14 19.08
N MET A 462 2.97 -17.17 18.41
CA MET A 462 4.29 -17.12 17.80
C MET A 462 4.19 -16.54 16.40
N ALA A 463 5.16 -15.70 16.04
CA ALA A 463 5.22 -14.98 14.78
C ALA A 463 6.63 -15.00 14.19
N ILE A 464 6.71 -15.12 12.87
CA ILE A 464 7.95 -14.93 12.09
C ILE A 464 7.63 -14.07 10.87
N ASP A 465 8.44 -13.03 10.68
CA ASP A 465 8.27 -12.09 9.57
C ASP A 465 8.96 -12.56 8.29
N VAL A 466 8.36 -12.18 7.17
CA VAL A 466 8.91 -12.29 5.82
C VAL A 466 8.76 -10.93 5.15
N SER A 467 9.88 -10.34 4.75
CA SER A 467 9.89 -9.08 4.01
C SER A 467 9.40 -9.29 2.58
N LEU A 468 8.63 -8.33 2.06
CA LEU A 468 8.28 -8.33 0.64
C LEU A 468 9.51 -8.21 -0.26
N ASP A 469 10.61 -7.63 0.21
CA ASP A 469 11.88 -7.57 -0.55
C ASP A 469 12.47 -8.98 -0.77
N ASP A 470 12.32 -9.88 0.20
CA ASP A 470 12.76 -11.28 0.05
C ASP A 470 11.89 -12.03 -0.96
N ILE A 471 10.58 -11.74 -1.02
CA ILE A 471 9.67 -12.30 -2.02
C ILE A 471 10.00 -11.75 -3.42
N LYS A 472 10.25 -10.43 -3.54
CA LYS A 472 10.66 -9.77 -4.79
C LYS A 472 11.93 -10.38 -5.38
N ARG A 473 12.89 -10.77 -4.52
CA ARG A 473 14.13 -11.47 -4.94
C ARG A 473 13.86 -12.85 -5.57
N LEU A 474 12.75 -13.50 -5.22
CA LEU A 474 12.33 -14.79 -5.80
C LEU A 474 11.52 -14.65 -7.09
N THR A 475 11.13 -13.43 -7.45
CA THR A 475 10.36 -13.08 -8.66
C THR A 475 11.18 -12.16 -9.57
N PRO A 476 12.24 -12.65 -10.24
CA PRO A 476 13.11 -11.81 -11.06
C PRO A 476 12.38 -11.24 -12.28
N ARG A 477 12.49 -9.93 -12.50
CA ARG A 477 11.84 -9.20 -13.61
C ARG A 477 12.73 -8.88 -14.82
N PHE A 478 14.04 -9.12 -14.71
CA PHE A 478 15.03 -8.64 -15.68
C PHE A 478 15.01 -9.38 -17.03
N THR A 479 14.35 -10.53 -17.13
CA THR A 479 14.32 -11.30 -18.38
C THR A 479 13.16 -10.90 -19.30
N PHE A 480 12.11 -10.27 -18.80
CA PHE A 480 10.92 -9.95 -19.59
C PHE A 480 10.62 -8.44 -19.67
N GLY A 481 11.58 -7.61 -19.26
CA GLY A 481 11.54 -6.16 -19.44
C GLY A 481 10.62 -5.41 -18.47
N PRO A 482 10.48 -4.08 -18.66
CA PRO A 482 9.87 -3.17 -17.68
C PRO A 482 8.35 -3.22 -17.60
N ASN A 483 7.67 -3.66 -18.67
CA ASN A 483 6.21 -3.75 -18.72
C ASN A 483 5.69 -5.11 -18.27
N GLY A 484 6.55 -6.12 -18.17
CA GLY A 484 6.20 -7.39 -17.54
C GLY A 484 6.40 -7.30 -16.02
N TYR A 485 5.50 -7.93 -15.25
CA TYR A 485 5.61 -7.96 -13.79
C TYR A 485 4.87 -9.15 -13.18
N TYR A 486 5.38 -9.60 -12.03
CA TYR A 486 4.65 -10.52 -11.18
C TYR A 486 3.68 -9.75 -10.29
N PHE A 487 2.55 -10.39 -10.02
CA PHE A 487 1.72 -9.96 -8.92
C PHE A 487 1.16 -11.16 -8.17
N ALA A 488 0.88 -10.99 -6.89
CA ALA A 488 0.32 -12.03 -6.04
C ALA A 488 -0.92 -11.49 -5.34
N ILE A 489 -1.99 -12.30 -5.26
CA ILE A 489 -3.22 -11.96 -4.55
C ILE A 489 -3.55 -12.97 -3.46
N ASP A 490 -4.24 -12.52 -2.43
CA ASP A 490 -4.85 -13.37 -1.41
C ASP A 490 -6.27 -13.84 -1.82
N PRO A 491 -6.95 -14.70 -1.03
CA PRO A 491 -8.32 -15.13 -1.30
C PRO A 491 -9.40 -14.06 -1.13
N ASN A 492 -9.05 -12.92 -0.51
CA ASN A 492 -9.89 -11.74 -0.43
C ASN A 492 -9.70 -10.84 -1.69
N GLY A 493 -8.66 -11.10 -2.49
CA GLY A 493 -8.25 -10.36 -3.68
C GLY A 493 -7.36 -9.14 -3.40
N TYR A 494 -6.82 -9.02 -2.18
CA TYR A 494 -5.78 -8.05 -1.86
C TYR A 494 -4.44 -8.46 -2.46
N VAL A 495 -3.68 -7.47 -2.94
CA VAL A 495 -2.35 -7.70 -3.51
C VAL A 495 -1.30 -7.87 -2.41
N LEU A 496 -0.55 -8.96 -2.49
CA LEU A 496 0.64 -9.22 -1.66
C LEU A 496 1.91 -8.71 -2.36
N LEU A 497 1.94 -8.78 -3.68
CA LEU A 497 3.02 -8.29 -4.53
C LEU A 497 2.38 -7.59 -5.73
N HIS A 498 2.74 -6.33 -5.96
CA HIS A 498 2.35 -5.58 -7.16
C HIS A 498 3.26 -4.34 -7.31
N PRO A 499 3.60 -3.88 -8.53
CA PRO A 499 4.38 -2.66 -8.72
C PRO A 499 3.75 -1.41 -8.06
N ASN A 500 2.42 -1.30 -8.14
CA ASN A 500 1.65 -0.20 -7.54
C ASN A 500 1.39 -0.33 -6.03
N LEU A 501 1.96 -1.34 -5.34
CA LEU A 501 1.83 -1.48 -3.88
C LEU A 501 2.95 -0.69 -3.18
N CYS A 502 2.78 0.63 -3.11
CA CYS A 502 3.79 1.57 -2.59
C CYS A 502 3.14 2.63 -1.68
N PRO A 503 2.84 2.30 -0.40
CA PRO A 503 2.23 3.26 0.50
C PRO A 503 3.18 4.42 0.83
N LYS A 504 2.74 5.66 0.58
CA LYS A 504 3.55 6.87 0.79
C LYS A 504 3.69 7.26 2.27
N ASN A 505 2.67 7.02 3.11
CA ASN A 505 2.72 7.24 4.57
C ASN A 505 1.83 6.25 5.37
N PRO A 506 2.20 4.96 5.45
CA PRO A 506 1.35 3.95 6.07
C PRO A 506 1.23 4.10 7.59
N ASN A 507 0.00 3.99 8.11
CA ASN A 507 -0.24 3.90 9.54
C ASN A 507 0.27 2.55 10.07
N ILE A 508 1.17 2.56 11.06
CA ILE A 508 1.77 1.36 11.66
C ILE A 508 0.69 0.40 12.24
N GLN A 509 -0.48 0.91 12.63
CA GLN A 509 -1.55 0.11 13.23
C GLN A 509 -2.46 -0.57 12.21
N GLU A 510 -2.55 -0.04 10.98
CA GLU A 510 -3.47 -0.55 9.97
C GLU A 510 -2.73 -1.38 8.92
N PRO A 511 -3.31 -2.49 8.44
CA PRO A 511 -2.76 -3.24 7.32
C PRO A 511 -2.87 -2.44 6.02
N VAL A 512 -1.93 -2.67 5.09
CA VAL A 512 -1.92 -2.08 3.76
C VAL A 512 -2.71 -2.98 2.81
N THR A 513 -4.04 -2.85 2.86
CA THR A 513 -4.96 -3.68 2.06
C THR A 513 -5.34 -2.96 0.76
N LEU A 514 -4.50 -3.08 -0.27
CA LEU A 514 -4.83 -2.67 -1.63
C LEU A 514 -5.40 -3.86 -2.41
N ASP A 515 -6.52 -3.67 -3.08
CA ASP A 515 -7.16 -4.70 -3.91
C ASP A 515 -6.54 -4.69 -5.32
N PHE A 516 -6.43 -5.85 -5.98
CA PHE A 516 -6.02 -5.95 -7.39
C PHE A 516 -6.82 -5.04 -8.34
N LEU A 517 -8.14 -4.94 -8.14
CA LEU A 517 -9.00 -4.09 -8.99
C LEU A 517 -8.86 -2.59 -8.67
N ASP A 518 -8.19 -2.25 -7.57
CA ASP A 518 -7.85 -0.87 -7.22
C ASP A 518 -6.40 -0.54 -7.61
N ALA A 519 -5.51 -1.54 -7.60
CA ALA A 519 -4.13 -1.42 -8.05
C ALA A 519 -4.02 -1.24 -9.57
N GLU A 520 -4.94 -1.83 -10.33
CA GLU A 520 -5.03 -1.71 -11.78
C GLU A 520 -6.38 -1.15 -12.24
N LEU A 521 -6.47 -0.72 -13.50
CA LEU A 521 -7.73 -0.29 -14.08
C LEU A 521 -8.72 -1.47 -14.16
N GLU A 522 -9.87 -1.31 -13.48
CA GLU A 522 -10.96 -2.27 -13.48
C GLU A 522 -11.54 -2.50 -14.88
N ASN A 523 -11.79 -3.77 -15.19
CA ASN A 523 -12.37 -4.30 -16.42
C ASN A 523 -13.06 -5.65 -16.10
N ASP A 524 -14.20 -5.94 -16.74
CA ASP A 524 -14.95 -7.20 -16.59
C ASP A 524 -14.06 -8.45 -16.75
N VAL A 525 -13.10 -8.42 -17.69
CA VAL A 525 -12.17 -9.53 -17.90
C VAL A 525 -11.22 -9.70 -16.71
N LYS A 526 -10.77 -8.60 -16.09
CA LYS A 526 -9.92 -8.64 -14.89
C LYS A 526 -10.69 -9.11 -13.66
N VAL A 527 -11.98 -8.79 -13.58
CA VAL A 527 -12.88 -9.32 -12.53
C VAL A 527 -13.02 -10.84 -12.66
N GLU A 528 -13.17 -11.35 -13.89
CA GLU A 528 -13.21 -12.79 -14.15
C GLU A 528 -11.89 -13.47 -13.77
N ILE A 529 -10.76 -12.92 -14.23
CA ILE A 529 -9.41 -13.40 -13.91
C ILE A 529 -9.21 -13.49 -12.39
N ARG A 530 -9.51 -12.40 -11.68
CA ARG A 530 -9.41 -12.36 -10.22
C ARG A 530 -10.27 -13.45 -9.57
N THR A 531 -11.50 -13.62 -10.04
CA THR A 531 -12.43 -14.62 -9.50
C THR A 531 -11.89 -16.04 -9.71
N ASN A 532 -11.37 -16.34 -10.90
CA ASN A 532 -10.78 -17.65 -11.24
C ASN A 532 -9.54 -17.92 -10.38
N MET A 533 -8.68 -16.91 -10.19
CA MET A 533 -7.53 -17.02 -9.30
C MET A 533 -7.97 -17.31 -7.86
N ILE A 534 -8.92 -16.54 -7.29
CA ILE A 534 -9.44 -16.77 -5.92
C ILE A 534 -10.03 -18.18 -5.77
N ASN A 535 -10.63 -18.72 -6.84
CA ASN A 535 -11.13 -20.10 -6.86
C ASN A 535 -10.02 -21.16 -6.90
N GLY A 536 -8.81 -20.77 -7.32
CA GLY A 536 -7.65 -21.63 -7.50
C GLY A 536 -7.60 -22.30 -8.87
N GLU A 537 -8.21 -21.68 -9.88
CA GLU A 537 -8.30 -22.21 -11.25
C GLU A 537 -7.13 -21.76 -12.12
N THR A 538 -6.61 -22.69 -12.93
CA THR A 538 -5.50 -22.47 -13.87
C THR A 538 -5.98 -22.21 -15.29
N SER A 539 -5.73 -21.02 -15.80
CA SER A 539 -6.13 -20.63 -17.16
C SER A 539 -5.20 -19.55 -17.67
N ASN A 540 -4.83 -19.55 -18.96
CA ASN A 540 -4.14 -18.46 -19.66
C ASN A 540 -5.13 -17.61 -20.47
N ARG A 541 -4.91 -16.29 -20.54
CA ARG A 541 -5.85 -15.32 -21.13
C ARG A 541 -5.09 -14.14 -21.71
N THR A 542 -5.15 -13.96 -23.03
CA THR A 542 -4.70 -12.73 -23.68
C THR A 542 -5.79 -11.67 -23.58
N VAL A 543 -5.46 -10.47 -23.09
CA VAL A 543 -6.43 -9.38 -22.91
C VAL A 543 -5.87 -8.09 -23.49
N HIS A 544 -6.73 -7.35 -24.19
CA HIS A 544 -6.46 -5.98 -24.59
C HIS A 544 -6.96 -5.06 -23.48
N THR A 545 -6.06 -4.39 -22.76
CA THR A 545 -6.44 -3.47 -21.67
C THR A 545 -5.60 -2.23 -21.66
N LEU A 546 -6.19 -1.16 -21.17
CA LEU A 546 -5.47 0.07 -20.89
C LEU A 546 -4.53 -0.12 -19.70
N VAL A 547 -3.30 0.36 -19.83
CA VAL A 547 -2.31 0.43 -18.74
C VAL A 547 -2.15 1.89 -18.30
N LYS A 548 -2.13 2.06 -16.98
CA LYS A 548 -1.92 3.35 -16.34
C LYS A 548 -0.43 3.69 -16.40
N SER A 549 -0.07 4.86 -16.94
CA SER A 549 1.31 5.36 -16.90
C SER A 549 1.78 5.58 -15.45
N GLN A 550 3.06 5.33 -15.20
CA GLN A 550 3.70 5.56 -13.90
C GLN A 550 3.98 7.03 -13.63
N ASP A 551 4.05 7.86 -14.69
CA ASP A 551 4.27 9.30 -14.55
C ASP A 551 3.00 9.98 -14.02
N GLU A 552 3.04 10.40 -12.76
CA GLU A 552 1.98 11.22 -12.16
C GLU A 552 1.80 12.56 -12.89
N VAL A 553 2.82 13.00 -13.63
CA VAL A 553 2.81 14.23 -14.44
C VAL A 553 2.19 13.99 -15.81
N ASN A 554 2.59 12.93 -16.51
CA ASN A 554 2.19 12.62 -17.90
C ASN A 554 1.16 11.49 -17.90
N ARG A 555 -0.03 11.83 -17.37
CA ARG A 555 -1.16 10.91 -17.15
C ARG A 555 -1.90 10.56 -18.45
N GLU A 556 -1.25 9.77 -19.30
CA GLU A 556 -1.86 9.14 -20.47
C GLU A 556 -2.18 7.66 -20.18
N MET A 557 -3.30 7.15 -20.73
CA MET A 557 -3.60 5.72 -20.75
C MET A 557 -3.23 5.14 -22.12
N MET A 558 -2.69 3.93 -22.14
CA MET A 558 -2.25 3.27 -23.38
C MET A 558 -2.92 1.92 -23.56
N GLU A 559 -3.34 1.61 -24.79
CA GLU A 559 -3.84 0.28 -25.14
C GLU A 559 -2.69 -0.71 -25.25
N ASN A 560 -2.63 -1.65 -24.32
CA ASN A 560 -1.67 -2.75 -24.39
C ASN A 560 -2.39 -4.05 -24.76
N LYS A 561 -1.83 -4.74 -25.76
CA LYS A 561 -2.13 -6.14 -26.01
C LYS A 561 -1.29 -6.98 -25.04
N LEU A 562 -1.82 -7.19 -23.84
CA LEU A 562 -1.18 -8.01 -22.83
C LEU A 562 -1.49 -9.48 -23.10
N SER A 563 -0.46 -10.27 -23.40
CA SER A 563 -0.54 -11.72 -23.27
C SER A 563 -0.34 -12.06 -21.81
N ASN A 564 -1.40 -11.99 -21.01
CA ASN A 564 -1.32 -12.48 -19.65
C ASN A 564 -1.28 -14.02 -19.71
N ASP A 565 -0.08 -14.55 -19.79
CA ASP A 565 0.18 -15.95 -19.55
C ASP A 565 0.02 -16.20 -18.05
N TRP A 566 -1.23 -16.28 -17.64
CA TRP A 566 -1.62 -16.75 -16.33
C TRP A 566 -1.28 -18.23 -16.21
N VAL A 567 -0.43 -18.54 -15.25
CA VAL A 567 -0.28 -19.88 -14.74
C VAL A 567 -0.34 -19.81 -13.24
N PRO A 568 -1.47 -20.16 -12.60
CA PRO A 568 -1.39 -20.58 -11.22
C PRO A 568 -0.77 -21.96 -11.25
N LEU A 569 0.55 -22.03 -11.13
CA LEU A 569 1.17 -23.29 -10.77
C LEU A 569 0.94 -23.47 -9.28
N MET A 570 -0.20 -24.11 -8.99
CA MET A 570 -0.52 -24.64 -7.68
C MET A 570 0.45 -25.78 -7.38
N THR A 571 1.53 -25.47 -6.70
CA THR A 571 1.85 -26.32 -5.57
C THR A 571 0.94 -25.90 -4.42
N LYS A 572 0.32 -26.88 -3.75
CA LYS A 572 -0.36 -26.62 -2.50
C LYS A 572 0.70 -26.27 -1.46
N THR A 573 1.09 -25.00 -1.40
CA THR A 573 1.55 -24.43 -0.14
C THR A 573 0.41 -24.44 0.85
N TRP A 574 0.71 -24.53 2.14
CA TRP A 574 -0.25 -24.18 3.20
C TRP A 574 -0.71 -22.70 3.18
N ILE A 575 -0.50 -21.97 2.08
CA ILE A 575 -0.60 -20.51 1.96
C ILE A 575 -1.48 -20.19 0.77
N CYS A 576 -2.45 -19.33 1.01
CA CYS A 576 -3.52 -18.99 0.10
C CYS A 576 -3.16 -17.89 -0.92
N ALA A 577 -1.86 -17.66 -1.16
CA ALA A 577 -1.39 -16.63 -2.10
C ALA A 577 -1.32 -17.20 -3.53
N LEU A 578 -1.89 -16.48 -4.49
CA LEU A 578 -1.99 -16.88 -5.89
C LEU A 578 -1.09 -15.96 -6.71
N LEU A 579 -0.04 -16.53 -7.31
CA LEU A 579 0.94 -15.80 -8.12
C LEU A 579 0.51 -15.77 -9.59
N ALA A 580 0.71 -14.62 -10.23
CA ALA A 580 0.51 -14.41 -11.66
C ALA A 580 1.65 -13.59 -12.25
N LEU A 581 1.77 -13.66 -13.57
CA LEU A 581 2.73 -12.92 -14.37
C LEU A 581 1.99 -12.22 -15.52
N VAL A 582 2.26 -10.94 -15.69
CA VAL A 582 1.80 -10.12 -16.81
C VAL A 582 2.96 -9.99 -17.77
N LEU A 583 2.74 -10.32 -19.05
CA LEU A 583 3.74 -10.15 -20.12
C LEU A 583 3.12 -9.45 -21.32
N PRO A 584 3.75 -8.39 -21.85
CA PRO A 584 3.39 -7.89 -23.18
C PRO A 584 3.89 -8.85 -24.26
N HIS A 585 3.19 -8.92 -25.40
CA HIS A 585 3.48 -9.90 -26.45
C HIS A 585 4.93 -9.85 -27.00
N TYR A 586 5.52 -8.65 -27.06
CA TYR A 586 6.90 -8.47 -27.51
C TYR A 586 7.97 -8.94 -26.50
N SER A 587 7.59 -9.20 -25.24
CA SER A 587 8.51 -9.65 -24.17
C SER A 587 8.61 -11.17 -24.04
N LEU A 588 7.92 -11.93 -24.90
CA LEU A 588 8.00 -13.38 -24.94
C LEU A 588 9.42 -13.89 -25.24
N HIS A 589 10.29 -13.03 -25.77
CA HIS A 589 11.68 -13.35 -26.04
C HIS A 589 12.58 -12.29 -25.43
N TYR A 590 13.81 -12.67 -25.09
CA TYR A 590 14.79 -11.77 -24.50
C TYR A 590 16.20 -12.05 -25.00
N ILE A 591 17.07 -11.07 -24.78
CA ILE A 591 18.47 -11.12 -25.18
C ILE A 591 19.30 -11.69 -24.02
N HIS A 592 19.85 -12.88 -24.21
CA HIS A 592 20.79 -13.49 -23.29
C HIS A 592 22.23 -13.23 -23.74
N ALA A 593 23.03 -12.64 -22.85
CA ALA A 593 24.42 -12.28 -23.10
C ALA A 593 25.35 -13.52 -23.09
N THR A 594 26.11 -13.74 -24.18
CA THR A 594 27.08 -14.86 -24.27
C THR A 594 28.53 -14.42 -24.29
N ILE A 595 28.84 -13.20 -23.84
CA ILE A 595 30.21 -12.67 -23.81
C ILE A 595 31.06 -13.41 -22.76
N GLY A 596 31.94 -14.30 -23.23
CA GLY A 596 32.93 -15.01 -22.39
C GLY A 596 34.38 -14.51 -22.53
N ASP A 597 34.66 -13.68 -23.53
CA ASP A 597 36.03 -13.26 -23.85
C ASP A 597 36.48 -12.08 -22.98
N THR A 598 37.59 -12.25 -22.25
CA THR A 598 38.13 -11.23 -21.34
C THR A 598 38.53 -9.93 -22.03
N ILE A 599 38.97 -9.98 -23.29
CA ILE A 599 39.37 -8.79 -24.07
C ILE A 599 38.14 -7.93 -24.38
N THR A 600 37.06 -8.57 -24.78
CA THR A 600 35.80 -7.90 -25.13
C THR A 600 35.14 -7.30 -23.88
N GLN A 601 35.18 -8.01 -22.76
CA GLN A 601 34.72 -7.50 -21.46
C GLN A 601 35.55 -6.31 -20.96
N ALA A 602 36.88 -6.33 -21.17
CA ALA A 602 37.77 -5.24 -20.76
C ALA A 602 37.62 -3.97 -21.62
N LYS A 603 37.07 -4.08 -22.84
CA LYS A 603 36.81 -2.94 -23.70
C LYS A 603 35.62 -2.10 -23.19
N CYS A 604 34.67 -2.73 -22.50
CA CYS A 604 33.43 -2.15 -21.97
C CYS A 604 33.64 -1.26 -20.73
N ASN A 605 34.50 -0.24 -20.79
CA ASN A 605 34.80 0.61 -19.64
C ASN A 605 34.01 1.93 -19.69
N LEU A 606 33.11 2.15 -18.72
CA LEU A 606 32.20 3.33 -18.66
C LEU A 606 32.84 4.47 -17.84
N GLN A 607 34.04 4.91 -18.21
CA GLN A 607 34.77 5.92 -17.44
C GLN A 607 34.08 7.29 -17.49
N ALA A 608 33.86 7.88 -16.31
CA ALA A 608 33.30 9.23 -16.18
C ALA A 608 34.14 10.31 -16.89
N ASP A 609 35.46 10.09 -16.99
CA ASP A 609 36.39 11.00 -17.65
C ASP A 609 36.15 11.10 -19.17
N MET A 610 35.44 10.14 -19.76
CA MET A 610 35.15 10.05 -21.20
C MET A 610 33.75 10.59 -21.57
N PHE A 611 33.02 11.22 -20.63
CA PHE A 611 31.67 11.77 -20.91
C PHE A 611 31.65 12.83 -22.01
N LYS A 612 32.77 13.52 -22.23
CA LYS A 612 32.91 14.49 -23.32
C LYS A 612 32.85 13.86 -24.71
N GLU A 613 33.24 12.60 -24.85
CA GLU A 613 33.27 11.87 -26.13
C GLU A 613 32.04 10.99 -26.32
N TYR A 614 31.57 10.31 -25.25
CA TYR A 614 30.47 9.33 -25.35
C TYR A 614 29.12 9.82 -24.80
N GLY A 615 29.08 10.99 -24.16
CA GLY A 615 27.91 11.51 -23.45
C GLY A 615 27.87 11.12 -21.97
N TYR A 616 27.08 11.87 -21.20
CA TYR A 616 26.83 11.63 -19.78
C TYR A 616 26.11 10.29 -19.61
N THR A 617 26.71 9.36 -18.85
CA THR A 617 26.19 7.99 -18.69
C THR A 617 25.66 7.78 -17.29
N LEU A 618 24.42 7.32 -17.21
CA LEU A 618 23.76 6.85 -16.00
C LEU A 618 23.69 5.32 -16.00
N ILE A 619 23.90 4.72 -14.83
CA ILE A 619 23.69 3.29 -14.61
C ILE A 619 22.57 3.07 -13.60
N ALA A 620 21.74 2.07 -13.87
CA ALA A 620 20.64 1.68 -13.01
C ALA A 620 21.17 1.06 -11.70
N PRO A 621 20.69 1.50 -10.52
CA PRO A 621 21.16 1.02 -9.22
C PRO A 621 20.63 -0.40 -8.89
N ARG A 622 21.07 -1.39 -9.67
CA ARG A 622 20.68 -2.80 -9.54
C ARG A 622 21.68 -3.55 -8.65
N GLU A 623 21.20 -4.58 -7.97
CA GLU A 623 22.07 -5.58 -7.31
C GLU A 623 22.71 -6.48 -8.39
N TYR A 624 23.77 -5.99 -9.05
CA TYR A 624 24.49 -6.67 -10.13
C TYR A 624 25.24 -7.91 -9.63
N CYS A 625 25.87 -7.77 -8.47
CA CYS A 625 26.62 -8.79 -7.74
C CYS A 625 26.41 -8.55 -6.24
N LYS A 626 26.49 -9.59 -5.40
CA LYS A 626 26.29 -9.47 -3.94
C LYS A 626 27.23 -8.47 -3.26
N ASP A 627 28.44 -8.30 -3.82
CA ASP A 627 29.46 -7.42 -3.26
C ASP A 627 29.27 -5.94 -3.65
N LEU A 628 28.55 -5.65 -4.74
CA LEU A 628 28.36 -4.30 -5.26
C LEU A 628 26.99 -3.77 -4.82
N LYS A 629 27.01 -2.80 -3.90
CA LYS A 629 25.79 -2.24 -3.33
C LYS A 629 25.28 -1.06 -4.14
N PRO A 630 23.96 -0.96 -4.37
CA PRO A 630 23.37 0.22 -5.00
C PRO A 630 23.55 1.45 -4.10
N SER A 631 23.98 2.57 -4.69
CA SER A 631 23.97 3.89 -4.03
C SER A 631 22.87 4.76 -4.62
N LYS A 632 22.35 5.71 -3.82
CA LYS A 632 21.43 6.75 -4.30
C LYS A 632 22.13 7.74 -5.22
N ASN A 633 23.44 7.92 -5.03
CA ASN A 633 24.24 8.78 -5.88
C ASN A 633 24.78 7.96 -7.06
N ASN A 634 24.26 8.23 -8.26
CA ASN A 634 24.60 7.44 -9.45
C ASN A 634 26.09 7.58 -9.84
N THR A 635 26.66 8.78 -9.71
CA THR A 635 28.08 9.00 -10.07
C THR A 635 29.02 8.19 -9.18
N GLU A 636 28.73 8.13 -7.88
CA GLU A 636 29.46 7.28 -6.93
C GLU A 636 29.29 5.79 -7.29
N PHE A 637 28.06 5.38 -7.55
CA PHE A 637 27.75 4.00 -7.91
C PHE A 637 28.43 3.56 -9.21
N LEU A 638 28.50 4.43 -10.22
CA LEU A 638 29.21 4.17 -11.47
C LEU A 638 30.71 4.01 -11.26
N MET A 639 31.32 4.83 -10.38
CA MET A 639 32.73 4.69 -10.02
C MET A 639 33.01 3.36 -9.33
N ASP A 640 32.15 2.96 -8.40
CA ASP A 640 32.25 1.67 -7.72
C ASP A 640 32.03 0.48 -8.67
N PHE A 641 31.09 0.61 -9.61
CA PHE A 641 30.83 -0.37 -10.66
C PHE A 641 32.06 -0.57 -11.56
N ASN A 642 32.66 0.50 -12.08
CA ASN A 642 33.86 0.42 -12.91
C ASN A 642 35.05 -0.17 -12.15
N LYS A 643 35.26 0.28 -10.90
CA LYS A 643 36.29 -0.26 -10.01
C LYS A 643 36.08 -1.74 -9.70
N TYR A 644 34.84 -2.19 -9.65
CA TYR A 644 34.51 -3.60 -9.47
C TYR A 644 34.93 -4.43 -10.69
N ILE A 645 34.60 -3.98 -11.90
CA ILE A 645 35.00 -4.63 -13.17
C ILE A 645 36.53 -4.68 -13.30
N ASP A 646 37.23 -3.60 -12.93
CA ASP A 646 38.69 -3.56 -12.97
C ASP A 646 39.34 -4.55 -11.97
N ARG A 647 38.69 -4.80 -10.82
CA ARG A 647 39.21 -5.67 -9.76
C ARG A 647 38.86 -7.14 -9.92
N LYS A 648 37.67 -7.45 -10.43
CA LYS A 648 37.14 -8.82 -10.54
C LYS A 648 36.68 -9.06 -11.98
N THR A 649 37.17 -10.15 -12.58
CA THR A 649 36.75 -10.56 -13.91
C THR A 649 35.25 -10.92 -13.88
N PRO A 650 34.40 -10.41 -14.80
CA PRO A 650 32.94 -10.66 -14.85
C PRO A 650 32.47 -12.12 -15.10
N ASN A 651 33.32 -13.11 -14.82
CA ASN A 651 33.09 -14.51 -15.13
C ASN A 651 32.34 -15.28 -14.01
N ASP A 652 31.91 -14.61 -12.94
CA ASP A 652 31.10 -15.23 -11.90
C ASP A 652 29.67 -15.52 -12.40
N PRO A 653 29.18 -16.77 -12.35
CA PRO A 653 27.78 -17.09 -12.67
C PRO A 653 26.76 -16.38 -11.76
N LEU A 654 27.16 -15.88 -10.59
CA LEU A 654 26.31 -15.09 -9.68
C LEU A 654 26.12 -13.63 -10.12
N CYS A 655 26.78 -13.19 -11.20
CA CYS A 655 26.75 -11.83 -11.73
C CYS A 655 26.14 -11.77 -13.14
N GLU A 656 25.05 -12.50 -13.39
CA GLU A 656 24.40 -12.56 -14.71
C GLU A 656 23.91 -11.19 -15.19
N LYS A 657 23.36 -10.36 -14.30
CA LYS A 657 22.91 -8.98 -14.62
C LYS A 657 24.05 -8.11 -15.13
N LEU A 658 25.24 -8.27 -14.56
CA LEU A 658 26.45 -7.56 -14.98
C LEU A 658 26.78 -7.87 -16.45
N ARG A 659 26.63 -9.13 -16.87
CA ARG A 659 26.91 -9.54 -18.26
C ARG A 659 25.92 -8.97 -19.27
N SER A 660 24.64 -8.92 -18.91
CA SER A 660 23.61 -8.27 -19.74
C SER A 660 23.96 -6.80 -19.96
N THR A 661 24.25 -6.07 -18.87
CA THR A 661 24.66 -4.65 -18.92
C THR A 661 25.93 -4.45 -19.76
N LEU A 662 26.92 -5.33 -19.65
CA LEU A 662 28.15 -5.27 -20.45
C LEU A 662 27.91 -5.42 -21.96
N VAL A 663 26.95 -6.27 -22.39
CA VAL A 663 26.55 -6.35 -23.82
C VAL A 663 26.01 -5.02 -24.29
N HIS A 664 25.09 -4.41 -23.53
CA HIS A 664 24.52 -3.12 -23.89
C HIS A 664 25.57 -2.02 -23.92
N THR A 665 26.53 -2.01 -22.98
CA THR A 665 27.70 -1.09 -23.00
C THR A 665 28.48 -1.18 -24.31
N LEU A 666 28.82 -2.40 -24.74
CA LEU A 666 29.59 -2.65 -25.95
C LEU A 666 28.86 -2.17 -27.21
N LEU A 667 27.54 -2.36 -27.26
CA LEU A 667 26.71 -1.92 -28.38
C LEU A 667 26.67 -0.39 -28.44
N LEU A 668 26.54 0.28 -27.29
CA LEU A 668 26.49 1.73 -27.22
C LEU A 668 27.84 2.40 -27.53
N GLU A 669 28.99 1.76 -27.29
CA GLU A 669 30.30 2.29 -27.71
C GLU A 669 30.41 2.51 -29.22
N SER A 670 29.68 1.71 -30.03
CA SER A 670 29.69 1.85 -31.49
C SER A 670 28.70 2.91 -31.98
N PHE A 671 27.91 3.51 -31.09
CA PHE A 671 26.87 4.47 -31.43
C PHE A 671 27.37 5.91 -31.25
N LEU A 672 27.14 6.75 -32.26
CA LEU A 672 27.51 8.17 -32.26
C LEU A 672 26.27 9.02 -32.53
N PHE A 673 26.04 10.02 -31.68
CA PHE A 673 24.98 11.01 -31.89
C PHE A 673 25.35 11.96 -33.03
N ARG A 674 24.34 12.39 -33.81
CA ARG A 674 24.51 13.35 -34.91
C ARG A 674 24.19 14.78 -34.45
N ASN A 675 24.89 15.75 -35.02
CA ASN A 675 24.68 17.17 -34.72
C ASN A 675 23.39 17.68 -35.40
N GLY A 676 22.52 18.36 -34.65
CA GLY A 676 21.28 18.95 -35.16
C GLY A 676 20.13 19.14 -34.16
N VAL A 677 20.30 18.68 -32.92
CA VAL A 677 19.29 18.63 -31.85
C VAL A 677 19.91 19.09 -30.53
N LEU A 678 19.11 19.64 -29.60
CA LEU A 678 19.55 20.12 -28.27
C LEU A 678 20.31 19.04 -27.49
N ALA A 679 19.72 17.85 -27.42
CA ALA A 679 20.31 16.67 -26.78
C ALA A 679 19.69 15.39 -27.35
N GLY A 680 20.43 14.29 -27.38
CA GLY A 680 19.93 12.96 -27.71
C GLY A 680 20.20 12.00 -26.55
N PHE A 681 19.32 11.02 -26.37
CA PHE A 681 19.57 9.97 -25.38
C PHE A 681 19.20 8.59 -25.88
N VAL A 682 19.82 7.59 -25.27
CA VAL A 682 19.53 6.18 -25.47
C VAL A 682 19.41 5.51 -24.11
N ALA A 683 18.21 5.02 -23.79
CA ALA A 683 17.94 4.19 -22.63
C ALA A 683 17.85 2.72 -23.07
N THR A 684 18.52 1.83 -22.34
CA THR A 684 18.62 0.41 -22.72
C THR A 684 18.10 -0.52 -21.63
N ASP A 685 17.65 -1.71 -22.03
CA ASP A 685 17.16 -2.76 -21.11
C ASP A 685 18.22 -3.19 -20.07
N GLY A 686 19.51 -3.05 -20.44
CA GLY A 686 20.67 -3.27 -19.58
C GLY A 686 20.84 -2.28 -18.42
N GLY A 687 19.96 -1.27 -18.30
CA GLY A 687 20.02 -0.28 -17.23
C GLY A 687 21.05 0.83 -17.48
N ILE A 688 21.41 1.07 -18.74
CA ILE A 688 22.32 2.16 -19.12
C ILE A 688 21.50 3.21 -19.88
N THR A 689 21.62 4.46 -19.43
CA THR A 689 21.09 5.62 -20.13
C THR A 689 22.24 6.54 -20.49
N ARG A 690 22.43 6.83 -21.79
CA ARG A 690 23.44 7.78 -22.28
C ARG A 690 22.78 9.02 -22.83
N ILE A 691 23.28 10.18 -22.44
CA ILE A 691 22.75 11.49 -22.80
C ILE A 691 23.86 12.33 -23.43
N TYR A 692 23.60 12.93 -24.58
CA TYR A 692 24.56 13.74 -25.32
C TYR A 692 23.92 15.08 -25.72
N PRO A 693 24.61 16.23 -25.59
CA PRO A 693 25.95 16.42 -25.01
C PRO A 693 25.96 16.33 -23.48
N GLU A 694 27.14 16.28 -22.86
CA GLU A 694 27.32 16.18 -21.40
C GLU A 694 26.51 17.23 -20.62
N SER A 695 26.41 18.46 -21.13
CA SER A 695 25.66 19.54 -20.50
C SER A 695 24.19 19.20 -20.28
N ALA A 696 23.57 18.48 -21.23
CA ALA A 696 22.17 18.07 -21.12
C ALA A 696 21.95 16.93 -20.12
N GLY A 697 23.01 16.19 -19.76
CA GLY A 697 22.94 15.15 -18.73
C GLY A 697 22.77 15.72 -17.31
N LEU A 698 23.21 16.95 -17.07
CA LEU A 698 23.06 17.63 -15.77
C LEU A 698 21.61 18.07 -15.52
N ASP A 699 20.87 18.38 -16.59
CA ASP A 699 19.47 18.80 -16.55
C ASP A 699 18.50 17.60 -16.59
N TRP A 700 19.03 16.37 -16.60
CA TRP A 700 18.23 15.15 -16.64
C TRP A 700 17.63 14.85 -15.26
N THR A 701 16.29 14.88 -15.18
CA THR A 701 15.54 14.72 -13.93
C THR A 701 14.88 13.35 -13.76
N GLU A 702 14.93 12.49 -14.78
CA GLU A 702 14.28 11.17 -14.76
C GLU A 702 15.09 10.15 -13.94
N ASP A 703 14.41 9.10 -13.46
CA ASP A 703 15.03 8.02 -12.67
C ASP A 703 16.10 7.28 -13.50
N PRO A 704 17.32 7.07 -12.97
CA PRO A 704 18.35 6.29 -13.65
C PRO A 704 17.98 4.80 -13.84
N GLU A 705 17.06 4.25 -13.04
CA GLU A 705 16.49 2.93 -13.28
C GLU A 705 15.51 2.98 -14.46
N THR A 706 16.00 2.51 -15.60
CA THR A 706 15.21 2.39 -16.84
C THR A 706 13.87 1.68 -16.67
N TYR A 707 13.73 0.76 -15.69
CA TYR A 707 12.49 0.03 -15.44
C TYR A 707 11.47 0.82 -14.62
N GLU A 708 11.84 1.95 -14.04
CA GLU A 708 10.91 2.84 -13.33
C GLU A 708 10.56 4.09 -14.14
N SER A 709 11.30 4.35 -15.23
CA SER A 709 11.04 5.46 -16.16
C SER A 709 9.71 5.30 -16.91
N GLY A 710 8.82 6.29 -16.80
CA GLY A 710 7.51 6.26 -17.46
C GLY A 710 7.60 6.43 -18.99
N PHE A 711 8.47 7.30 -19.50
CA PHE A 711 8.64 7.44 -20.96
C PHE A 711 9.10 6.12 -21.60
N TYR A 712 10.03 5.39 -20.97
CA TYR A 712 10.58 4.14 -21.52
C TYR A 712 9.50 3.07 -21.67
N LYS A 713 8.66 2.89 -20.65
CA LYS A 713 7.49 1.98 -20.69
C LYS A 713 6.53 2.35 -21.81
N ARG A 714 6.23 3.64 -21.96
CA ARG A 714 5.34 4.18 -23.00
C ARG A 714 5.88 3.95 -24.40
N SER A 715 7.19 4.13 -24.60
CA SER A 715 7.82 3.90 -25.91
C SER A 715 7.78 2.43 -26.32
N LEU A 716 7.89 1.49 -25.37
CA LEU A 716 7.89 0.06 -25.67
C LEU A 716 6.52 -0.47 -26.07
N ASP A 717 5.46 0.04 -25.46
CA ASP A 717 4.09 -0.37 -25.77
C ASP A 717 3.61 0.11 -27.15
N ASN A 718 4.13 1.26 -27.60
CA ASN A 718 3.73 1.87 -28.86
C ASN A 718 4.76 1.64 -29.96
N ASP A 719 4.30 1.60 -31.21
CA ASP A 719 5.18 1.64 -32.40
C ASP A 719 5.29 3.05 -32.99
N LEU A 720 4.61 4.02 -32.36
CA LEU A 720 4.55 5.43 -32.73
C LEU A 720 5.67 6.24 -32.05
N TYR A 721 5.91 7.46 -32.53
CA TYR A 721 6.73 8.43 -31.80
C TYR A 721 5.91 9.04 -30.68
N ILE A 722 6.40 8.91 -29.44
CA ILE A 722 5.72 9.36 -28.23
C ILE A 722 6.34 10.67 -27.78
N PHE A 723 5.58 11.74 -27.95
CA PHE A 723 5.92 13.05 -27.44
C PHE A 723 5.47 13.16 -25.99
N THR A 724 6.37 13.64 -25.13
CA THR A 724 6.18 13.78 -23.69
C THR A 724 6.49 15.22 -23.30
N PRO A 725 5.50 15.99 -22.81
CA PRO A 725 5.73 17.37 -22.42
C PRO A 725 6.46 17.45 -21.07
N THR A 726 7.30 18.46 -20.88
CA THR A 726 7.88 18.77 -19.57
C THR A 726 6.81 19.25 -18.59
N SER A 727 6.95 18.90 -17.30
CA SER A 727 6.06 19.38 -16.24
C SER A 727 6.13 20.89 -16.10
N TYR A 728 4.98 21.56 -16.06
CA TYR A 728 4.91 22.97 -15.65
C TYR A 728 5.11 23.08 -14.14
N GLN A 729 6.22 23.67 -13.70
CA GLN A 729 6.48 24.01 -12.29
C GLN A 729 6.29 25.53 -12.09
N GLU A 730 5.46 25.93 -11.12
CA GLU A 730 5.21 27.34 -10.82
C GLU A 730 6.43 28.07 -10.25
N ASP A 731 7.40 27.35 -9.69
CA ASP A 731 8.50 27.92 -8.91
C ASP A 731 9.80 28.17 -9.70
N ASN A 732 9.92 27.71 -10.94
CA ASN A 732 11.14 27.87 -11.73
C ASN A 732 10.96 28.89 -12.86
N ASN A 733 11.67 30.02 -12.74
CA ASN A 733 11.94 31.01 -13.80
C ASN A 733 12.79 30.43 -14.96
N SER A 734 12.73 29.13 -15.24
CA SER A 734 13.48 28.48 -16.31
C SER A 734 12.75 28.68 -17.65
N THR A 735 13.36 29.46 -18.53
CA THR A 735 12.93 29.74 -19.90
C THR A 735 13.06 28.57 -20.88
N GLU A 736 13.57 27.42 -20.45
CA GLU A 736 13.84 26.27 -21.33
C GLU A 736 12.67 25.28 -21.32
N GLN A 737 11.67 25.58 -22.16
CA GLN A 737 10.55 24.69 -22.43
C GLN A 737 10.98 23.67 -23.49
N SER A 738 11.10 22.40 -23.11
CA SER A 738 11.50 21.32 -24.02
C SER A 738 10.45 20.22 -24.11
N VAL A 739 10.49 19.45 -25.19
CA VAL A 739 9.60 18.30 -25.40
C VAL A 739 10.46 17.10 -25.75
N LEU A 740 10.18 15.99 -25.06
CA LEU A 740 10.88 14.71 -25.18
C LEU A 740 10.14 13.84 -26.24
N VAL A 741 10.84 13.21 -27.19
CA VAL A 741 10.26 12.47 -28.33
C VAL A 741 10.79 11.03 -28.43
N SER A 742 10.19 10.14 -27.65
CA SER A 742 10.74 8.80 -27.46
C SER A 742 10.19 7.79 -28.47
N ARG A 743 11.03 6.84 -28.90
CA ARG A 743 10.62 5.69 -29.73
C ARG A 743 11.40 4.44 -29.35
N ALA A 744 10.72 3.30 -29.28
CA ALA A 744 11.38 2.01 -29.10
C ALA A 744 12.07 1.52 -30.38
N VAL A 745 13.23 0.89 -30.21
CA VAL A 745 13.97 0.23 -31.28
C VAL A 745 13.31 -1.11 -31.58
N ASN A 746 12.67 -1.25 -32.74
CA ASN A 746 12.08 -2.51 -33.18
C ASN A 746 13.11 -3.34 -33.97
N LEU A 747 13.53 -4.46 -33.40
CA LEU A 747 14.55 -5.36 -33.96
C LEU A 747 13.91 -6.70 -34.34
N GLU A 748 14.07 -7.14 -35.58
CA GLU A 748 13.61 -8.47 -36.03
C GLU A 748 14.79 -9.42 -36.19
N ILE A 749 14.77 -10.54 -35.47
CA ILE A 749 15.77 -11.61 -35.54
C ILE A 749 15.04 -12.94 -35.67
N GLU A 750 15.32 -13.69 -36.75
CA GLU A 750 14.75 -15.03 -36.97
C GLU A 750 13.21 -15.09 -36.92
N GLY A 751 12.53 -14.00 -37.31
CA GLY A 751 11.07 -13.91 -37.26
C GLY A 751 10.50 -13.53 -35.88
N VAL A 752 11.35 -13.19 -34.91
CA VAL A 752 10.99 -12.69 -33.58
C VAL A 752 11.25 -11.18 -33.51
N THR A 753 10.26 -10.42 -33.01
CA THR A 753 10.38 -8.98 -32.74
C THR A 753 10.86 -8.74 -31.31
N LEU A 754 11.93 -7.97 -31.15
CA LEU A 754 12.53 -7.57 -29.88
C LEU A 754 12.56 -6.03 -29.77
N LYS A 755 12.43 -5.51 -28.55
CA LYS A 755 12.53 -4.07 -28.24
C LYS A 755 13.61 -3.79 -27.18
N PRO A 756 14.91 -3.75 -27.54
CA PRO A 756 16.01 -3.73 -26.57
C PRO A 756 16.41 -2.33 -26.04
N ALA A 757 15.94 -1.26 -26.68
CA ALA A 757 16.29 0.12 -26.32
C ALA A 757 15.20 1.11 -26.74
N GLY A 758 15.20 2.27 -26.11
CA GLY A 758 14.40 3.44 -26.45
C GLY A 758 15.34 4.61 -26.72
N THR A 759 15.11 5.31 -27.83
CA THR A 759 15.96 6.43 -28.29
C THR A 759 15.16 7.70 -28.50
N ASP A 760 15.86 8.83 -28.42
CA ASP A 760 15.23 10.15 -28.52
C ASP A 760 16.21 11.28 -28.90
N SER A 761 15.62 12.43 -29.20
CA SER A 761 16.15 13.74 -29.51
C SER A 761 15.29 14.87 -28.88
N PHE A 762 15.86 15.74 -28.05
CA PHE A 762 15.26 16.97 -27.53
C PHE A 762 15.03 18.02 -28.64
N ALA A 763 13.78 18.37 -28.92
CA ALA A 763 13.45 19.48 -29.81
C ALA A 763 13.20 20.77 -29.01
N THR A 764 13.87 21.87 -29.35
CA THR A 764 13.49 23.22 -28.89
C THR A 764 12.16 23.61 -29.52
N GLY A 765 11.32 24.29 -28.73
CA GLY A 765 10.09 24.92 -29.22
C GLY A 765 10.33 25.77 -30.47
N THR A 766 9.76 25.33 -31.58
CA THR A 766 9.06 26.13 -32.60
C THR A 766 9.47 27.60 -32.75
N GLU A 767 10.59 27.89 -33.41
CA GLU A 767 10.71 29.13 -34.18
C GLU A 767 10.48 28.92 -35.69
N SER A 768 10.55 27.68 -36.19
CA SER A 768 10.52 27.41 -37.64
C SER A 768 9.39 26.50 -38.15
N VAL A 769 8.63 25.80 -37.29
CA VAL A 769 7.68 24.76 -37.76
C VAL A 769 6.23 25.26 -37.90
N CYS A 770 5.83 26.35 -37.23
CA CYS A 770 4.46 26.88 -37.31
C CYS A 770 4.41 28.40 -37.49
N GLN A 771 4.78 28.91 -38.68
CA GLN A 771 4.47 30.31 -39.03
C GLN A 771 3.03 30.45 -39.57
N CYS A 772 2.05 30.45 -38.66
CA CYS A 772 0.73 31.02 -38.97
C CYS A 772 0.81 32.55 -38.85
N GLN A 773 1.35 33.24 -39.86
CA GLN A 773 1.28 34.70 -39.88
C GLN A 773 -0.09 35.20 -40.35
N SER A 774 -0.67 36.04 -39.50
CA SER A 774 -1.81 36.95 -39.71
C SER A 774 -3.22 36.34 -39.72
N SER A 775 -3.97 36.70 -38.67
CA SER A 775 -5.44 36.64 -38.46
C SER A 775 -6.09 35.55 -37.60
N THR A 776 -5.37 34.57 -37.05
CA THR A 776 -5.94 33.62 -36.06
C THR A 776 -4.90 33.17 -35.02
N PRO A 777 -4.99 33.58 -33.74
CA PRO A 777 -4.20 32.95 -32.68
C PRO A 777 -4.91 31.66 -32.22
N PHE A 778 -4.14 30.68 -31.78
CA PHE A 778 -4.49 29.27 -31.44
C PHE A 778 -4.43 28.27 -32.61
N GLY A 779 -3.21 28.05 -33.14
CA GLY A 779 -2.81 26.74 -33.64
C GLY A 779 -1.94 26.08 -32.57
N GLY A 780 -2.44 25.01 -31.97
CA GLY A 780 -1.72 24.28 -30.92
C GLY A 780 -1.84 22.78 -31.16
N GLY A 781 -0.71 22.09 -31.14
CA GLY A 781 -0.68 20.63 -31.06
C GLY A 781 -1.06 20.22 -29.64
N GLY A 782 -2.01 19.29 -29.51
CA GLY A 782 -2.44 18.71 -28.25
C GLY A 782 -1.83 17.33 -28.03
N LEU A 783 -1.26 17.08 -26.85
CA LEU A 783 -0.86 15.76 -26.34
C LEU A 783 -1.79 15.39 -25.19
N GLY A 784 -2.67 14.40 -25.33
CA GLY A 784 -3.57 13.99 -24.23
C GLY A 784 -4.38 15.15 -23.62
N GLY A 785 -4.64 16.21 -24.40
CA GLY A 785 -5.21 17.46 -23.91
C GLY A 785 -4.22 18.36 -23.16
N ARG A 786 -2.93 18.41 -23.50
CA ARG A 786 -1.93 19.41 -23.05
C ARG A 786 -1.39 20.18 -24.23
N VAL A 787 -1.11 21.46 -24.02
CA VAL A 787 -0.83 22.41 -25.12
C VAL A 787 0.66 22.46 -25.45
N LEU A 788 0.98 22.33 -26.73
CA LEU A 788 2.17 22.87 -27.37
C LEU A 788 1.76 24.20 -28.04
N PRO A 789 1.94 25.37 -27.41
CA PRO A 789 1.42 26.63 -27.93
C PRO A 789 2.49 27.49 -28.63
N ASN A 790 2.00 28.34 -29.54
CA ASN A 790 2.70 29.52 -30.09
C ASN A 790 2.93 30.65 -29.04
N GLU A 791 2.41 30.55 -27.81
CA GLU A 791 2.60 31.53 -26.73
C GLU A 791 3.55 31.00 -25.64
N HIS A 792 4.63 31.74 -25.39
CA HIS A 792 5.87 31.30 -24.75
C HIS A 792 5.79 30.94 -23.24
N ASN A 793 4.61 30.86 -22.61
CA ASN A 793 4.50 30.83 -21.14
C ASN A 793 3.53 29.79 -20.54
N ARG A 794 3.00 28.82 -21.31
CA ARG A 794 2.01 27.83 -20.80
C ARG A 794 2.22 26.38 -21.30
N ILE A 795 3.42 26.02 -21.74
CA ILE A 795 3.74 24.69 -22.29
C ILE A 795 3.62 23.63 -21.19
N GLY A 796 3.06 22.47 -21.53
CA GLY A 796 2.92 21.34 -20.61
C GLY A 796 1.74 21.42 -19.64
N ARG A 797 0.96 22.51 -19.65
CA ARG A 797 -0.29 22.64 -18.88
C ARG A 797 -1.46 21.93 -19.58
N PHE A 798 -2.36 21.36 -18.78
CA PHE A 798 -3.58 20.74 -19.27
C PHE A 798 -4.50 21.76 -19.97
N PHE A 799 -4.85 21.46 -21.21
CA PHE A 799 -5.67 22.24 -22.13
C PHE A 799 -7.05 22.54 -21.59
N GLY A 800 -7.64 21.62 -20.80
CA GLY A 800 -8.92 21.85 -20.12
C GLY A 800 -8.89 23.00 -19.09
N VAL A 801 -7.70 23.45 -18.67
CA VAL A 801 -7.54 24.64 -17.81
C VAL A 801 -7.41 25.92 -18.66
N ILE A 802 -7.01 25.81 -19.93
CA ILE A 802 -6.78 26.93 -20.84
C ILE A 802 -8.07 27.26 -21.61
N ASP A 803 -8.68 26.26 -22.24
CA ASP A 803 -9.97 26.35 -22.94
C ASP A 803 -10.90 25.19 -22.51
N PRO A 804 -11.57 25.30 -21.35
CA PRO A 804 -12.44 24.23 -20.83
C PRO A 804 -13.62 23.91 -21.72
N SER A 805 -14.26 24.92 -22.31
CA SER A 805 -15.42 24.73 -23.19
C SER A 805 -15.06 23.88 -24.40
N LEU A 806 -13.92 24.15 -25.03
CA LEU A 806 -13.45 23.34 -26.16
C LEU A 806 -13.11 21.91 -25.70
N MET A 807 -12.39 21.75 -24.58
CA MET A 807 -12.02 20.42 -24.10
C MET A 807 -13.25 19.55 -23.76
N LYS A 808 -14.28 20.12 -23.11
CA LYS A 808 -15.56 19.43 -22.86
C LYS A 808 -16.19 18.96 -24.18
N LYS A 809 -16.23 19.84 -25.18
CA LYS A 809 -16.79 19.50 -26.50
C LYS A 809 -16.00 18.39 -27.21
N LEU A 810 -14.68 18.39 -27.08
CA LEU A 810 -13.82 17.34 -27.65
C LEU A 810 -14.03 15.99 -26.95
N VAL A 811 -14.34 15.99 -25.66
CA VAL A 811 -14.76 14.78 -24.92
C VAL A 811 -16.14 14.31 -25.38
N ASP A 812 -17.11 15.22 -25.51
CA ASP A 812 -18.48 14.90 -25.98
C ASP A 812 -18.49 14.31 -27.40
N MET A 813 -17.57 14.75 -28.25
CA MET A 813 -17.39 14.22 -29.61
C MET A 813 -16.57 12.93 -29.67
N SER A 814 -16.18 12.39 -28.52
CA SER A 814 -15.38 11.17 -28.40
C SER A 814 -14.02 11.26 -29.11
N LEU A 815 -13.43 12.46 -29.23
CA LEU A 815 -12.02 12.59 -29.60
C LEU A 815 -11.15 12.12 -28.43
N PHE A 816 -11.47 12.61 -27.22
CA PHE A 816 -10.85 12.19 -25.97
C PHE A 816 -11.86 11.44 -25.11
N THR A 817 -11.43 10.34 -24.52
CA THR A 817 -12.18 9.65 -23.47
C THR A 817 -11.51 9.93 -22.14
N LEU A 818 -12.31 10.26 -21.13
CA LEU A 818 -11.83 10.44 -19.76
C LEU A 818 -12.17 9.20 -18.93
N LYS A 819 -11.22 8.77 -18.10
CA LYS A 819 -11.42 7.72 -17.11
C LYS A 819 -10.94 8.21 -15.75
N LYS A 820 -11.82 8.11 -14.75
CA LYS A 820 -11.53 8.44 -13.36
C LYS A 820 -11.11 7.18 -12.61
N THR A 821 -10.11 7.33 -11.76
CA THR A 821 -9.53 6.25 -10.95
C THR A 821 -9.25 6.79 -9.55
N TYR A 822 -9.13 5.90 -8.57
CA TYR A 822 -8.84 6.28 -7.20
C TYR A 822 -7.46 5.78 -6.81
N ASP A 823 -6.67 6.65 -6.21
CA ASP A 823 -5.43 6.29 -5.53
C ASP A 823 -5.69 6.31 -4.02
N TYR A 824 -5.54 5.13 -3.42
CA TYR A 824 -5.78 4.89 -2.00
C TYR A 824 -4.52 5.04 -1.14
N GLN A 825 -3.36 5.29 -1.75
CA GLN A 825 -2.05 5.37 -1.09
C GLN A 825 -1.45 6.78 -1.13
N SER A 826 -2.26 7.77 -1.50
CA SER A 826 -1.90 9.18 -1.56
C SER A 826 -1.84 9.86 -0.20
N VAL A 827 -1.24 11.04 -0.17
CA VAL A 827 -0.99 11.83 1.03
C VAL A 827 -1.54 13.24 0.82
N CYS A 828 -2.38 13.71 1.74
CA CYS A 828 -3.04 15.01 1.69
C CYS A 828 -2.72 15.83 2.94
N ASP A 829 -2.81 17.15 2.82
CA ASP A 829 -2.71 18.03 3.98
C ASP A 829 -3.93 17.82 4.89
N PRO A 830 -3.75 17.78 6.22
CA PRO A 830 -4.84 17.54 7.15
C PRO A 830 -5.87 18.66 7.02
N LYS A 831 -7.15 18.30 6.89
CA LYS A 831 -8.23 19.28 6.96
C LYS A 831 -8.16 19.96 8.32
N SER A 832 -8.12 21.29 8.33
CA SER A 832 -8.32 22.06 9.55
C SER A 832 -9.73 21.78 10.05
N LYS A 833 -9.90 20.73 10.87
CA LYS A 833 -11.09 20.63 11.72
C LYS A 833 -11.04 21.88 12.58
N ASN A 834 -11.97 22.81 12.34
CA ASN A 834 -12.11 24.01 13.14
C ASN A 834 -11.91 23.63 14.61
N LYS A 835 -10.94 24.27 15.27
CA LYS A 835 -10.66 24.15 16.71
C LYS A 835 -11.81 24.75 17.54
N GLU A 836 -13.04 24.50 17.14
CA GLU A 836 -14.27 24.94 17.80
C GLU A 836 -15.04 23.69 18.20
N SER A 837 -14.55 22.99 19.22
CA SER A 837 -15.36 22.39 20.29
C SER A 837 -14.48 21.57 21.24
N ALA A 838 -14.66 21.83 22.54
CA ALA A 838 -14.11 21.11 23.69
C ALA A 838 -12.70 21.51 24.22
N ALA A 839 -12.35 22.80 24.20
CA ALA A 839 -11.67 23.37 25.35
C ALA A 839 -12.75 23.84 26.34
N GLY A 840 -13.20 22.95 27.22
CA GLY A 840 -14.00 23.36 28.37
C GLY A 840 -13.20 24.39 29.17
N LEU A 841 -13.80 25.55 29.43
CA LEU A 841 -13.28 26.54 30.39
C LEU A 841 -12.87 25.82 31.67
N ARG A 842 -11.56 25.65 31.88
CA ARG A 842 -11.01 25.20 33.16
C ARG A 842 -11.43 26.23 34.19
N SER A 843 -12.12 25.77 35.23
CA SER A 843 -12.57 26.58 36.36
C SER A 843 -11.44 27.45 36.89
N VAL A 844 -11.64 28.77 36.85
CA VAL A 844 -10.77 29.74 37.52
C VAL A 844 -10.82 29.47 39.02
N TYR A 845 -9.71 29.00 39.59
CA TYR A 845 -9.53 28.97 41.04
C TYR A 845 -9.44 30.41 41.54
N VAL A 846 -10.45 30.89 42.26
CA VAL A 846 -10.44 32.20 42.94
C VAL A 846 -9.89 31.95 44.34
N PRO A 847 -8.64 32.37 44.66
CA PRO A 847 -8.07 32.16 45.98
C PRO A 847 -8.85 32.97 47.02
N THR A 848 -9.14 32.34 48.16
CA THR A 848 -9.75 33.05 49.29
C THR A 848 -8.69 33.80 50.09
N ILE A 849 -9.08 34.79 50.88
CA ILE A 849 -8.17 35.63 51.69
C ILE A 849 -7.28 34.79 52.65
N ALA A 850 -7.67 33.54 52.95
CA ALA A 850 -6.88 32.60 53.73
C ALA A 850 -5.62 32.08 52.97
N ASP A 851 -5.64 32.02 51.64
CA ASP A 851 -4.52 31.54 50.82
C ASP A 851 -3.40 32.58 50.68
N ILE A 852 -3.70 33.87 50.94
CA ILE A 852 -2.77 34.99 50.80
C ILE A 852 -1.86 35.16 52.03
N LEU A 853 -2.19 34.55 53.18
CA LEU A 853 -1.50 34.82 54.46
C LEU A 853 -0.46 33.78 54.89
N ASN A 854 -0.20 32.73 54.10
CA ASN A 854 0.85 31.74 54.42
C ASN A 854 2.13 31.97 53.60
N VAL A 855 2.96 32.91 54.05
CA VAL A 855 4.27 33.30 53.45
C VAL A 855 5.38 32.25 53.73
N GLY A 856 5.02 30.98 53.93
CA GLY A 856 5.96 29.87 54.14
C GLY A 856 6.23 29.00 52.90
N TRP A 857 5.41 29.11 51.85
CA TRP A 857 5.45 28.18 50.70
C TRP A 857 6.04 28.75 49.40
N LEU A 858 6.51 30.00 49.40
CA LEU A 858 7.19 30.59 48.23
C LEU A 858 8.66 30.14 48.08
N ALA A 859 9.25 29.50 49.08
CA ALA A 859 10.67 29.10 49.03
C ALA A 859 10.93 27.64 48.63
N SER A 860 9.90 26.79 48.50
CA SER A 860 10.09 25.34 48.25
C SER A 860 9.50 24.82 46.93
N ALA A 861 8.78 25.63 46.16
CA ALA A 861 8.12 25.21 44.91
C ALA A 861 8.76 25.77 43.63
N ALA A 862 9.91 26.47 43.73
CA ALA A 862 10.58 27.08 42.58
C ALA A 862 11.61 26.16 41.87
N LYS A 863 11.50 24.83 42.01
CA LYS A 863 12.44 23.91 41.35
C LYS A 863 11.87 22.67 40.65
N ASN A 864 10.55 22.53 40.47
CA ASN A 864 9.99 21.39 39.71
C ASN A 864 8.57 21.62 39.17
N ILE A 865 8.32 22.70 38.43
CA ILE A 865 7.18 22.77 37.51
C ILE A 865 7.68 23.36 36.18
N CYS A 866 8.42 22.54 35.43
CA CYS A 866 8.38 22.62 33.98
C CYS A 866 7.34 21.59 33.56
N VAL A 867 6.11 22.05 33.32
CA VAL A 867 5.15 21.27 32.53
C VAL A 867 5.79 21.25 31.14
N ALA A 868 6.32 20.09 30.74
CA ALA A 868 6.73 19.88 29.37
C ALA A 868 5.46 19.98 28.52
N ASP A 869 5.36 21.03 27.71
CA ASP A 869 4.42 21.07 26.60
C ASP A 869 4.72 19.85 25.72
N ILE A 870 3.83 18.87 25.75
CA ILE A 870 3.80 17.80 24.76
C ILE A 870 3.13 18.45 23.55
N GLU A 871 3.92 19.09 22.69
CA GLU A 871 3.53 19.31 21.31
C GLU A 871 3.39 17.93 20.67
N VAL A 872 2.16 17.45 20.55
CA VAL A 872 1.86 16.35 19.63
C VAL A 872 2.04 16.96 18.25
N GLU A 873 3.19 16.69 17.61
CA GLU A 873 3.35 16.90 16.17
C GLU A 873 2.26 16.07 15.48
N ILE A 874 1.20 16.75 15.06
CA ILE A 874 0.24 16.22 14.09
C ILE A 874 1.08 15.99 12.83
N PRO A 875 1.06 14.79 12.22
CA PRO A 875 1.82 14.56 11.00
C PRO A 875 1.49 15.65 9.98
N ASP A 876 2.51 16.26 9.37
CA ASP A 876 2.33 17.37 8.41
C ASP A 876 1.38 16.98 7.27
N LYS A 877 1.26 15.67 6.98
CA LYS A 877 0.34 15.12 6.00
C LYS A 877 -0.25 13.77 6.43
N GLU A 878 -1.52 13.54 6.10
CA GLU A 878 -2.27 12.31 6.41
C GLU A 878 -2.52 11.49 5.14
N SER A 879 -2.64 10.16 5.30
CA SER A 879 -3.05 9.28 4.19
C SER A 879 -4.50 9.58 3.78
N CYS A 880 -4.73 9.76 2.49
CA CYS A 880 -6.02 10.16 1.92
C CYS A 880 -6.30 9.43 0.60
N ILE A 881 -7.56 9.50 0.17
CA ILE A 881 -7.96 9.01 -1.15
C ILE A 881 -7.94 10.20 -2.11
N THR A 882 -7.23 10.05 -3.23
CA THR A 882 -7.25 11.04 -4.30
C THR A 882 -7.89 10.47 -5.56
N GLU A 883 -8.81 11.22 -6.16
CA GLU A 883 -9.33 10.92 -7.50
C GLU A 883 -8.33 11.40 -8.56
N GLN A 884 -7.97 10.51 -9.48
CA GLN A 884 -7.09 10.76 -10.60
C GLN A 884 -7.89 10.63 -11.90
N THR A 885 -7.92 11.72 -12.68
CA THR A 885 -8.53 11.73 -14.02
C THR A 885 -7.46 11.60 -15.09
N GLN A 886 -7.67 10.70 -16.05
CA GLN A 886 -6.77 10.48 -17.18
C GLN A 886 -7.54 10.61 -18.49
N TYR A 887 -6.88 11.10 -19.53
CA TYR A 887 -7.44 11.31 -20.86
C TYR A 887 -6.65 10.49 -21.88
N PHE A 888 -7.34 9.84 -22.81
CA PHE A 888 -6.73 9.06 -23.87
C PHE A 888 -7.58 9.06 -25.14
N PHE A 889 -6.98 8.60 -26.25
CA PHE A 889 -7.67 8.42 -27.51
C PHE A 889 -8.30 7.03 -27.57
N ASP A 890 -9.63 6.96 -27.61
CA ASP A 890 -10.39 5.71 -27.74
C ASP A 890 -10.88 5.49 -29.20
N ASN A 891 -11.04 6.58 -29.95
CA ASN A 891 -11.56 6.55 -31.31
C ASN A 891 -10.44 6.67 -32.35
N ASP A 892 -10.40 5.75 -33.32
CA ASP A 892 -9.41 5.74 -34.41
C ASP A 892 -9.68 6.75 -35.54
N ASN A 893 -10.82 7.45 -35.52
CA ASN A 893 -11.12 8.48 -36.51
C ASN A 893 -10.00 9.55 -36.52
N LYS A 894 -9.56 9.92 -37.73
CA LYS A 894 -8.47 10.89 -37.91
C LYS A 894 -8.92 12.34 -37.77
N SER A 895 -10.12 12.66 -38.25
CA SER A 895 -10.62 14.02 -38.37
C SER A 895 -11.91 14.24 -37.60
N PHE A 896 -11.98 15.36 -36.89
CA PHE A 896 -13.15 15.79 -36.12
C PHE A 896 -13.39 17.28 -36.41
N SER A 897 -14.60 17.62 -36.80
CA SER A 897 -14.99 19.01 -37.04
C SER A 897 -16.31 19.30 -36.37
N GLY A 898 -16.42 20.46 -35.73
CA GLY A 898 -17.64 20.83 -35.04
C GLY A 898 -17.74 22.33 -34.81
N THR A 899 -18.91 22.73 -34.33
CA THR A 899 -19.16 24.08 -33.85
C THR A 899 -19.44 24.03 -32.36
N LEU A 900 -18.82 24.93 -31.62
CA LEU A 900 -19.04 25.14 -30.20
C LEU A 900 -20.05 26.28 -30.06
N GLU A 901 -21.26 25.94 -29.61
CA GLU A 901 -22.36 26.89 -29.40
C GLU A 901 -22.35 27.35 -27.94
N CYS A 902 -22.18 28.65 -27.71
CA CYS A 902 -22.37 29.29 -26.41
C CYS A 902 -23.55 30.26 -26.50
N GLU A 903 -24.05 30.75 -25.36
CA GLU A 903 -25.30 31.51 -25.28
C GLU A 903 -25.45 32.63 -26.32
N ASN A 904 -24.35 33.33 -26.67
CA ASN A 904 -24.37 34.47 -27.60
C ASN A 904 -23.40 34.36 -28.80
N CYS A 905 -22.73 33.23 -29.00
CA CYS A 905 -21.70 33.10 -30.02
C CYS A 905 -21.54 31.64 -30.50
N SER A 906 -20.86 31.48 -31.62
CA SER A 906 -20.41 30.16 -32.07
C SER A 906 -18.94 30.22 -32.47
N ARG A 907 -18.18 29.19 -32.12
CA ARG A 907 -16.77 29.02 -32.52
C ARG A 907 -16.65 27.75 -33.35
N LEU A 908 -16.08 27.84 -34.54
CA LEU A 908 -15.78 26.66 -35.36
C LEU A 908 -14.44 26.06 -34.91
N PHE A 909 -14.36 24.73 -34.88
CA PHE A 909 -13.10 24.03 -34.68
C PHE A 909 -12.94 22.84 -35.63
N HIS A 910 -11.69 22.52 -35.90
CA HIS A 910 -11.26 21.37 -36.67
C HIS A 910 -10.05 20.74 -35.99
N ALA A 911 -10.12 19.44 -35.71
CA ALA A 911 -9.07 18.66 -35.08
C ALA A 911 -8.69 17.48 -35.99
N GLU A 912 -7.40 17.32 -36.25
CA GLU A 912 -6.84 16.28 -37.11
C GLU A 912 -5.68 15.58 -36.39
N LYS A 913 -5.73 14.25 -36.30
CA LYS A 913 -4.68 13.43 -35.65
C LYS A 913 -3.50 13.19 -36.59
N LEU A 914 -2.28 13.28 -36.04
CA LEU A 914 -1.07 12.90 -36.77
C LEU A 914 -0.92 11.38 -36.72
N GLY A 915 -0.96 10.72 -37.88
CA GLY A 915 -1.11 9.26 -37.95
C GLY A 915 0.07 8.40 -37.47
N LYS A 916 1.25 8.96 -37.23
CA LYS A 916 2.44 8.23 -36.73
C LYS A 916 2.93 8.70 -35.36
N THR A 917 2.16 9.55 -34.68
CA THR A 917 2.53 10.15 -33.40
C THR A 917 1.33 10.15 -32.46
N ASN A 918 1.52 10.48 -31.19
CA ASN A 918 0.43 10.73 -30.23
C ASN A 918 -0.11 12.18 -30.27
N LEU A 919 0.19 12.95 -31.33
CA LEU A 919 -0.20 14.35 -31.45
C LEU A 919 -1.55 14.52 -32.15
N VAL A 920 -2.35 15.47 -31.69
CA VAL A 920 -3.51 16.00 -32.41
C VAL A 920 -3.31 17.47 -32.73
N PHE A 921 -3.55 17.87 -33.98
CA PHE A 921 -3.51 19.27 -34.40
C PHE A 921 -4.91 19.86 -34.38
N ILE A 922 -5.10 20.95 -33.62
CA ILE A 922 -6.42 21.58 -33.46
C ILE A 922 -6.34 23.03 -33.91
N ILE A 923 -7.25 23.40 -34.81
CA ILE A 923 -7.52 24.78 -35.22
C ILE A 923 -8.88 25.18 -34.66
N VAL A 924 -8.93 26.33 -33.99
CA VAL A 924 -10.17 26.88 -33.45
C VAL A 924 -10.23 28.40 -33.65
N ASP A 925 -11.44 28.92 -33.80
CA ASP A 925 -11.67 30.37 -33.76
C ASP A 925 -11.23 30.98 -32.42
N ASN A 926 -10.70 32.21 -32.46
CA ASN A 926 -10.11 32.88 -31.32
C ASN A 926 -11.06 32.95 -30.11
N LYS A 927 -10.61 32.54 -28.93
CA LYS A 927 -11.39 32.64 -27.68
C LYS A 927 -11.84 34.08 -27.37
N LEU A 928 -11.03 35.09 -27.69
CA LEU A 928 -11.39 36.51 -27.50
C LEU A 928 -12.57 36.98 -28.36
N SER A 929 -12.94 36.23 -29.41
CA SER A 929 -14.15 36.50 -30.19
C SER A 929 -15.43 36.14 -29.44
N CYS A 930 -15.33 35.33 -28.38
CA CYS A 930 -16.46 34.98 -27.54
C CYS A 930 -16.08 34.75 -26.07
N LEU A 931 -16.37 35.76 -25.25
CA LEU A 931 -16.13 35.74 -23.80
C LEU A 931 -17.27 35.09 -22.99
N SER A 932 -18.38 34.69 -23.62
CA SER A 932 -19.51 34.05 -22.92
C SER A 932 -19.35 32.52 -22.79
N CYS A 933 -18.23 31.95 -23.22
CA CYS A 933 -17.89 30.53 -23.08
C CYS A 933 -16.92 30.33 -21.92
N ASP A 934 -17.39 30.52 -20.68
CA ASP A 934 -16.58 30.24 -19.47
C ASP A 934 -17.22 29.08 -18.71
N ASP A 935 -16.94 27.87 -19.21
CA ASP A 935 -17.17 26.63 -18.49
C ASP A 935 -16.21 26.47 -17.30
N GLU A 936 -16.63 25.71 -16.28
CA GLU A 936 -15.72 25.30 -15.21
C GLU A 936 -14.48 24.58 -15.77
N PRO A 937 -13.27 24.90 -15.26
CA PRO A 937 -12.02 24.35 -15.73
C PRO A 937 -11.97 22.84 -15.50
N LEU A 938 -11.75 22.08 -16.57
CA LEU A 938 -11.41 20.66 -16.45
C LEU A 938 -9.96 20.56 -15.99
N THR A 939 -9.73 19.89 -14.87
CA THR A 939 -8.39 19.71 -14.31
C THR A 939 -7.97 18.25 -14.42
N GLN A 940 -6.66 18.05 -14.61
CA GLN A 940 -6.01 16.75 -14.67
C GLN A 940 -4.97 16.69 -13.56
N ALA A 941 -5.43 16.73 -12.31
CA ALA A 941 -4.62 16.70 -11.10
C ALA A 941 -5.20 15.68 -10.12
N GLU A 942 -4.42 15.27 -9.12
CA GLU A 942 -4.95 14.56 -7.96
C GLU A 942 -5.84 15.51 -7.16
N GLN A 943 -7.07 15.08 -6.94
CA GLN A 943 -8.03 15.81 -6.13
C GLN A 943 -8.44 14.95 -4.95
N GLU A 944 -8.42 15.52 -3.75
CA GLU A 944 -8.91 14.81 -2.58
C GLU A 944 -10.38 14.44 -2.78
N SER A 945 -10.71 13.17 -2.52
CA SER A 945 -12.05 12.62 -2.67
C SER A 945 -12.39 11.73 -1.48
N SER A 946 -13.68 11.62 -1.16
CA SER A 946 -14.17 10.61 -0.21
C SER A 946 -14.14 9.19 -0.79
N GLY A 947 -13.72 9.04 -2.06
CA GLY A 947 -13.80 7.80 -2.82
C GLY A 947 -15.25 7.44 -3.19
N PRO A 948 -15.47 6.27 -3.79
CA PRO A 948 -16.82 5.79 -4.07
C PRO A 948 -17.66 5.61 -2.79
N ASP A 949 -18.98 5.65 -2.88
CA ASP A 949 -19.81 5.48 -1.67
C ASP A 949 -19.65 4.04 -1.10
N PRO A 950 -19.15 3.85 0.13
CA PRO A 950 -19.07 2.53 0.75
C PRO A 950 -20.43 1.81 0.81
N CYS A 951 -21.52 2.57 0.93
CA CYS A 951 -22.88 2.03 1.00
C CYS A 951 -23.32 1.36 -0.30
N GLU A 952 -22.89 1.88 -1.45
CA GLU A 952 -23.17 1.28 -2.75
C GLU A 952 -22.31 0.05 -3.00
N LEU A 953 -21.03 0.11 -2.64
CA LEU A 953 -20.10 -1.02 -2.73
C LEU A 953 -20.55 -2.19 -1.85
N ALA A 954 -21.07 -1.93 -0.65
CA ALA A 954 -21.55 -2.96 0.26
C ALA A 954 -22.79 -3.71 -0.26
N LYS A 955 -23.59 -3.11 -1.16
CA LYS A 955 -24.74 -3.79 -1.79
C LYS A 955 -24.30 -4.83 -2.83
N LYS A 956 -23.16 -4.60 -3.49
CA LYS A 956 -22.56 -5.50 -4.47
C LYS A 956 -21.07 -5.71 -4.14
N PRO A 957 -20.77 -6.44 -3.06
CA PRO A 957 -19.38 -6.66 -2.67
C PRO A 957 -18.65 -7.49 -3.73
N ARG A 958 -17.35 -7.24 -3.87
CA ARG A 958 -16.47 -8.03 -4.74
C ARG A 958 -16.41 -9.47 -4.26
N TYR A 959 -16.20 -10.40 -5.20
CA TYR A 959 -16.10 -11.83 -4.89
C TYR A 959 -14.86 -12.12 -4.05
N ARG A 960 -15.01 -12.99 -3.04
CA ARG A 960 -13.94 -13.43 -2.15
C ARG A 960 -14.22 -14.83 -1.61
N LYS A 961 -13.20 -15.43 -1.00
CA LYS A 961 -13.28 -16.76 -0.38
C LYS A 961 -12.73 -16.74 1.03
N GLY A 962 -13.62 -16.83 2.01
CA GLY A 962 -13.24 -16.93 3.42
C GLY A 962 -12.46 -18.21 3.76
N PRO A 963 -11.84 -18.27 4.94
CA PRO A 963 -11.07 -19.43 5.37
C PRO A 963 -11.94 -20.67 5.53
N LYS A 964 -11.39 -21.83 5.13
CA LYS A 964 -12.11 -23.11 5.14
C LYS A 964 -12.31 -23.69 6.54
N LEU A 965 -11.44 -23.34 7.48
CA LEU A 965 -11.44 -23.86 8.85
C LEU A 965 -11.99 -22.81 9.78
N CYS A 966 -13.07 -23.17 10.49
CA CYS A 966 -13.64 -22.40 11.57
C CYS A 966 -13.64 -23.25 12.84
N PHE A 967 -13.29 -22.64 13.98
CA PHE A 967 -13.28 -23.29 15.29
C PHE A 967 -14.25 -22.58 16.24
N ASP A 968 -15.52 -22.96 16.17
CA ASP A 968 -16.61 -22.39 16.99
C ASP A 968 -17.26 -23.43 17.92
N ASN A 969 -17.02 -24.73 17.68
CA ASN A 969 -17.88 -25.81 18.15
C ASN A 969 -18.02 -25.87 19.68
N ASN A 970 -19.23 -25.50 20.14
CA ASN A 970 -19.66 -25.41 21.53
C ASN A 970 -19.95 -26.78 22.19
N THR A 971 -19.83 -27.90 21.48
CA THR A 971 -20.12 -29.23 22.04
C THR A 971 -19.01 -29.68 22.98
N GLY A 972 -19.33 -29.77 24.28
CA GLY A 972 -18.40 -30.23 25.32
C GLY A 972 -17.35 -29.21 25.76
N VAL A 973 -17.57 -27.90 25.58
CA VAL A 973 -16.91 -26.89 26.43
C VAL A 973 -17.56 -27.04 27.82
N SER A 974 -16.76 -27.34 28.83
CA SER A 974 -17.23 -27.77 30.15
C SER A 974 -18.07 -26.68 30.81
N HIS A 975 -19.40 -26.90 30.90
CA HIS A 975 -20.36 -26.10 31.65
C HIS A 975 -19.98 -25.90 33.14
N LEU A 976 -19.09 -26.73 33.68
CA LEU A 976 -18.71 -26.77 35.09
C LEU A 976 -17.83 -25.59 35.56
N TRP A 977 -17.35 -24.73 34.66
CA TRP A 977 -16.59 -23.52 35.01
C TRP A 977 -17.32 -22.21 34.65
N ASP A 978 -18.36 -22.26 33.81
CA ASP A 978 -19.08 -21.06 33.34
C ASP A 978 -19.99 -20.42 34.41
N THR A 979 -20.41 -21.17 35.44
CA THR A 979 -21.21 -20.61 36.55
C THR A 979 -20.36 -19.94 37.63
N THR A 980 -19.06 -20.23 37.71
CA THR A 980 -18.12 -19.66 38.69
C THR A 980 -17.21 -18.58 38.11
N LEU A 981 -17.09 -18.45 36.79
CA LEU A 981 -16.27 -17.42 36.11
C LEU A 981 -17.02 -16.16 35.70
N CYS A 982 -18.34 -16.12 35.89
CA CYS A 982 -19.14 -14.92 35.68
C CYS A 982 -19.15 -13.96 36.90
N THR A 983 -18.48 -14.35 37.99
CA THR A 983 -18.19 -13.44 39.09
C THR A 983 -16.84 -12.77 38.80
N THR A 984 -16.88 -11.45 38.77
CA THR A 984 -15.77 -10.49 38.56
C THR A 984 -14.38 -11.03 38.93
N LYS A 985 -13.44 -10.92 37.98
CA LYS A 985 -12.01 -10.98 38.27
C LYS A 985 -11.53 -9.65 38.84
#